data_AF-A0A926C6Y8-F1
#
_entry.id   AF-A0A926C6Y8-F1
#
_cell.length_a   1.000
_cell.length_b   1.000
_cell.length_c   1.000
_cell.angle_alpha   90.00
_cell.angle_beta   90.00
_cell.angle_gamma   90.00
#
_symmetry.space_group_name_H-M   'P 1'
#
loop_
_entity.id
_entity.type
_entity.pdbx_description
1 polymer ?
#
loop_
_entity_poly.entity_id
_entity_poly.type
_entity_poly.pdbx_seq_one_letter_code
_entity_poly.pdbx_strand_id
1 'polypeptide(L)'
;MNFFTFTFPAYRPGLLLVSGMLFLIMVWLTFSAIPPNTNRPFPRSSTTIALADDSTKLYLPDDLEASVWAESPLFFNPTNMDVDARGRIWVTEAVNYRQFANKPETRLDHPNGERIMILEDTNQDGKADKSTVFVEDKDLISPLGIAVIGKQIVVSAAPNLIVYTDENGDDKPDKKEVILTGFGGLDHDHSLHSLVVGPDGRWYFNVGNAGPHLVTDKAGWHLRSGSIYTGGSPHSTKNEASQKSDDGRVWTGGLMLRMNPDGTGLTVLGQNFRNSYETCLDSYGNMWQNDNDDQVATCRTSFLIENGNAGYFSTDGTRYWQADRRPGQDIFTAHWHQDDPGVMPITENTGAGSPTGIARYEGDQLGAAYRGMLLSAEAGRNVIYAYWPQKQGAGFALKRQNLISSLSKDNVNYKWNETGKDARMWFRPSDVTVGTDGALYIADWYDPIVGGHAMHDKKGYGRIYRIAPKARRLVAPPLDLSTIEGQIDALKSPATNVRNTGVSVLRQRGAAAIPAVRQLLTADNPFHRARAVYLLAQLGPEGRRQVETLLKNPDGDTRMVAFRALKAVLTPQQLIPFCGMLASDADPSVRREVAIALRDVPMVDCREALINLVKRFDGQDGWMRVALGTALDGKKAEVFYPELRKLFPEAPGQWPEPMASLAFETHPRAAVSDLIMRANSPAVSKQGRNQALTALAFVQD
;
A
#
# COMPACT_ATOMS: atom_id res chain seq x y z
N MET A 1 20.46 46.23 57.84
CA MET A 1 20.08 47.15 58.92
C MET A 1 18.78 46.61 59.52
N ASN A 2 18.86 46.20 60.79
CA ASN A 2 17.83 45.75 61.74
C ASN A 2 17.11 44.39 61.57
N PHE A 3 17.31 43.61 62.65
CA PHE A 3 16.79 42.31 63.09
C PHE A 3 15.41 42.42 63.77
N PHE A 4 14.76 41.26 64.03
CA PHE A 4 14.08 40.76 65.25
C PHE A 4 12.95 39.77 64.85
N THR A 5 13.17 38.44 64.85
CA THR A 5 12.97 37.39 65.90
C THR A 5 11.53 36.93 66.19
N PHE A 6 11.30 35.63 65.91
CA PHE A 6 10.53 34.55 66.58
C PHE A 6 9.43 34.84 67.64
N THR A 7 8.32 34.06 67.55
CA THR A 7 7.91 33.04 68.56
C THR A 7 6.70 32.20 68.09
N PHE A 8 6.78 30.87 68.28
CA PHE A 8 5.66 29.89 68.40
C PHE A 8 5.20 29.85 69.88
N PRO A 9 3.97 29.37 70.29
CA PRO A 9 3.70 27.91 70.35
C PRO A 9 2.21 27.42 70.39
N ALA A 10 2.09 26.09 70.38
CA ALA A 10 1.19 25.25 71.21
C ALA A 10 -0.05 24.58 70.59
N TYR A 11 0.08 23.24 70.57
CA TYR A 11 -0.90 22.17 70.43
C TYR A 11 -1.87 22.08 71.62
N ARG A 12 -3.15 21.70 71.40
CA ARG A 12 -3.82 20.50 72.00
C ARG A 12 -5.30 20.35 71.54
N PRO A 13 -5.87 19.12 71.62
CA PRO A 13 -6.91 18.62 70.71
C PRO A 13 -8.33 18.55 71.34
N GLY A 14 -9.36 18.44 70.50
CA GLY A 14 -10.76 18.26 70.90
C GLY A 14 -11.55 17.35 69.96
N LEU A 15 -12.30 16.43 70.57
CA LEU A 15 -13.05 15.29 70.02
C LEU A 15 -14.30 15.64 69.17
N LEU A 16 -14.47 14.86 68.10
CA LEU A 16 -15.68 14.19 67.55
C LEU A 16 -17.12 14.72 67.87
N LEU A 17 -17.88 15.03 66.82
CA LEU A 17 -19.16 14.39 66.40
C LEU A 17 -19.77 15.15 65.18
N VAL A 18 -19.72 14.58 63.97
CA VAL A 18 -20.81 13.93 63.20
C VAL A 18 -21.90 14.87 62.65
N SER A 19 -21.78 15.15 61.34
CA SER A 19 -22.84 15.18 60.29
C SER A 19 -22.21 15.90 59.08
N GLY A 20 -22.15 15.44 57.85
CA GLY A 20 -22.79 14.36 57.11
C GLY A 20 -22.83 14.84 55.66
N MET A 21 -22.16 14.15 54.73
CA MET A 21 -22.57 13.95 53.32
C MET A 21 -21.41 13.38 52.51
N LEU A 22 -21.72 12.27 51.85
CA LEU A 22 -20.86 11.41 51.05
C LEU A 22 -20.16 12.15 49.90
N PHE A 23 -18.85 11.93 49.76
CA PHE A 23 -18.17 11.96 48.47
C PHE A 23 -17.76 10.52 48.13
N LEU A 24 -18.51 9.90 47.23
CA LEU A 24 -18.15 8.65 46.56
C LEU A 24 -17.03 8.97 45.56
N ILE A 25 -15.80 8.56 45.86
CA ILE A 25 -14.72 8.50 44.87
C ILE A 25 -14.91 7.19 44.08
N MET A 26 -15.54 7.29 42.90
CA MET A 26 -15.42 6.26 41.88
C MET A 26 -14.00 6.30 41.30
N VAL A 27 -13.18 5.31 41.65
CA VAL A 27 -11.91 5.06 40.96
C VAL A 27 -12.25 4.43 39.61
N TRP A 28 -12.21 5.25 38.55
CA TRP A 28 -12.14 4.76 37.18
C TRP A 28 -10.73 4.22 36.93
N LEU A 29 -10.58 2.90 36.99
CA LEU A 29 -9.42 2.21 36.42
C LEU A 29 -9.54 2.25 34.90
N THR A 30 -9.05 3.34 34.29
CA THR A 30 -8.76 3.36 32.86
C THR A 30 -7.53 2.49 32.62
N PHE A 31 -7.73 1.26 32.12
CA PHE A 31 -6.67 0.54 31.43
C PHE A 31 -6.34 1.30 30.13
N SER A 32 -5.46 2.29 30.21
CA SER A 32 -4.74 2.75 29.03
C SER A 32 -3.79 1.63 28.64
N ALA A 33 -4.12 0.90 27.58
CA ALA A 33 -3.15 0.06 26.89
C ALA A 33 -1.97 0.97 26.50
N ILE A 34 -0.85 0.80 27.20
CA ILE A 34 0.42 1.43 26.82
C ILE A 34 0.74 0.87 25.43
N PRO A 35 0.82 1.69 24.37
CA PRO A 35 1.25 1.19 23.07
C PRO A 35 2.64 0.57 23.24
N PRO A 36 2.90 -0.62 22.67
CA PRO A 36 4.23 -1.20 22.72
C PRO A 36 5.23 -0.16 22.23
N ASN A 37 6.29 0.04 22.99
CA ASN A 37 7.31 1.05 22.70
C ASN A 37 8.05 0.68 21.41
N THR A 38 7.54 1.14 20.26
CA THR A 38 7.99 0.83 18.88
C THR A 38 9.38 1.42 18.53
N ASN A 39 10.05 2.07 19.50
CA ASN A 39 11.32 2.76 19.30
C ASN A 39 12.55 1.97 19.73
N ARG A 40 12.43 0.71 20.17
CA ARG A 40 13.62 -0.12 20.43
C ARG A 40 14.07 -0.80 19.14
N PRO A 41 15.31 -0.60 18.67
CA PRO A 41 15.88 -1.44 17.63
C PRO A 41 15.87 -2.90 18.11
N PHE A 42 15.57 -3.83 17.22
CA PHE A 42 15.65 -5.25 17.55
C PHE A 42 17.05 -5.58 18.08
N PRO A 43 17.18 -6.31 19.20
CA PRO A 43 18.46 -6.88 19.58
C PRO A 43 18.92 -7.80 18.43
N ARG A 44 20.18 -7.62 18.02
CA ARG A 44 20.81 -8.34 16.91
C ARG A 44 21.97 -9.18 17.45
N SER A 45 22.00 -10.45 17.06
CA SER A 45 23.13 -11.34 17.29
C SER A 45 24.32 -10.91 16.44
N SER A 46 25.45 -10.67 17.12
CA SER A 46 26.75 -10.35 16.52
C SER A 46 27.72 -11.53 16.57
N THR A 47 27.25 -12.78 16.60
CA THR A 47 28.18 -13.91 16.76
C THR A 47 28.99 -14.13 15.48
N THR A 48 30.27 -13.76 15.56
CA THR A 48 31.24 -13.75 14.48
C THR A 48 32.06 -15.04 14.52
N ILE A 49 31.86 -15.93 13.55
CA ILE A 49 32.87 -16.89 13.10
C ILE A 49 32.71 -16.95 11.58
N ALA A 50 33.73 -16.50 10.86
CA ALA A 50 33.80 -16.61 9.42
C ALA A 50 34.24 -18.03 9.07
N LEU A 51 33.36 -18.80 8.44
CA LEU A 51 33.70 -20.03 7.73
C LEU A 51 33.17 -19.91 6.29
N ALA A 52 33.89 -20.52 5.37
CA ALA A 52 33.58 -20.53 3.95
C ALA A 52 32.24 -21.25 3.68
N ASP A 53 31.47 -20.70 2.73
CA ASP A 53 30.13 -21.10 2.26
C ASP A 53 28.90 -20.67 3.10
N ASP A 54 28.82 -19.36 3.41
CA ASP A 54 27.80 -18.70 4.27
C ASP A 54 26.66 -18.00 3.47
N SER A 55 26.36 -18.44 2.24
CA SER A 55 25.44 -17.72 1.31
C SER A 55 23.97 -17.71 1.74
N THR A 56 23.60 -18.55 2.72
CA THR A 56 22.23 -18.70 3.26
C THR A 56 22.01 -17.98 4.59
N LYS A 57 23.07 -17.44 5.21
CA LYS A 57 22.95 -16.77 6.50
C LYS A 57 22.32 -15.39 6.36
N LEU A 58 21.35 -15.12 7.23
CA LEU A 58 20.66 -13.84 7.33
C LEU A 58 20.88 -13.21 8.70
N TYR A 59 20.98 -11.89 8.72
CA TYR A 59 20.92 -11.04 9.92
C TYR A 59 19.47 -10.67 10.16
N LEU A 60 18.93 -11.03 11.33
CA LEU A 60 17.53 -10.85 11.71
C LEU A 60 17.39 -10.66 13.24
N PRO A 61 16.21 -10.26 13.76
CA PRO A 61 15.97 -10.13 15.20
C PRO A 61 16.27 -11.43 15.98
N ASP A 62 16.77 -11.29 17.21
CA ASP A 62 17.23 -12.43 18.02
C ASP A 62 16.14 -13.44 18.38
N ASP A 63 14.88 -13.04 18.42
CA ASP A 63 13.72 -13.88 18.70
C ASP A 63 13.17 -14.61 17.47
N LEU A 64 13.65 -14.27 16.27
CA LEU A 64 13.30 -14.93 15.01
C LEU A 64 14.42 -15.84 14.51
N GLU A 65 14.03 -16.85 13.73
CA GLU A 65 14.91 -17.72 12.96
C GLU A 65 14.52 -17.72 11.49
N ALA A 66 15.51 -17.98 10.64
CA ALA A 66 15.34 -18.18 9.21
C ALA A 66 15.81 -19.58 8.84
N SER A 67 14.98 -20.31 8.09
CA SER A 67 15.33 -21.58 7.46
C SER A 67 15.08 -21.50 5.96
N VAL A 68 15.87 -22.23 5.16
CA VAL A 68 15.55 -22.44 3.74
C VAL A 68 14.38 -23.42 3.71
N TRP A 69 13.22 -22.92 3.28
CA TRP A 69 11.99 -23.69 3.19
C TRP A 69 11.88 -24.43 1.86
N ALA A 70 12.23 -23.78 0.76
CA ALA A 70 12.30 -24.40 -0.56
C ALA A 70 13.46 -23.81 -1.36
N GLU A 71 14.00 -24.57 -2.32
CA GLU A 71 15.04 -24.11 -3.24
C GLU A 71 14.97 -24.89 -4.55
N SER A 72 15.62 -24.40 -5.59
CA SER A 72 15.80 -25.15 -6.84
C SER A 72 16.41 -26.54 -6.57
N PRO A 73 15.93 -27.61 -7.24
CA PRO A 73 15.11 -27.60 -8.44
C PRO A 73 13.59 -27.68 -8.19
N LEU A 74 13.07 -27.38 -6.99
CA LEU A 74 11.62 -27.38 -6.77
C LEU A 74 10.90 -26.32 -7.61
N PHE A 75 11.57 -25.19 -7.88
CA PHE A 75 11.16 -24.08 -8.72
C PHE A 75 12.42 -23.28 -9.15
N PHE A 76 12.26 -22.30 -10.04
CA PHE A 76 13.34 -21.47 -10.58
C PHE A 76 12.91 -19.98 -10.69
N ASN A 77 13.86 -19.06 -10.49
CA ASN A 77 13.69 -17.61 -10.65
C ASN A 77 12.32 -17.04 -10.18
N PRO A 78 12.04 -17.07 -8.86
CA PRO A 78 10.75 -16.64 -8.31
C PRO A 78 10.53 -15.13 -8.45
N THR A 79 9.40 -14.69 -9.02
CA THR A 79 9.04 -13.25 -9.11
C THR A 79 8.03 -12.80 -8.08
N ASN A 80 7.03 -13.63 -7.78
CA ASN A 80 5.94 -13.32 -6.87
C ASN A 80 5.41 -14.63 -6.27
N MET A 81 4.82 -14.54 -5.07
CA MET A 81 4.27 -15.64 -4.32
C MET A 81 2.88 -15.33 -3.78
N ASP A 82 2.06 -16.36 -3.62
CA ASP A 82 0.85 -16.30 -2.80
C ASP A 82 0.62 -17.64 -2.08
N VAL A 83 -0.30 -17.66 -1.13
CA VAL A 83 -0.53 -18.80 -0.24
C VAL A 83 -1.99 -19.24 -0.31
N ASP A 84 -2.21 -20.54 -0.50
CA ASP A 84 -3.56 -21.10 -0.51
C ASP A 84 -4.07 -21.49 0.89
N ALA A 85 -5.34 -21.88 0.98
CA ALA A 85 -5.98 -22.26 2.25
C ALA A 85 -5.37 -23.53 2.89
N ARG A 86 -4.59 -24.32 2.13
CA ARG A 86 -3.85 -25.50 2.63
C ARG A 86 -2.46 -25.13 3.17
N GLY A 87 -2.04 -23.87 3.03
CA GLY A 87 -0.71 -23.40 3.42
C GLY A 87 0.39 -23.72 2.41
N ARG A 88 0.03 -24.09 1.17
CA ARG A 88 1.00 -24.27 0.09
C ARG A 88 1.39 -22.92 -0.48
N ILE A 89 2.64 -22.81 -0.94
CA ILE A 89 3.14 -21.58 -1.57
C ILE A 89 3.09 -21.74 -3.08
N TRP A 90 2.44 -20.80 -3.73
CA TRP A 90 2.33 -20.71 -5.17
C TRP A 90 3.33 -19.68 -5.68
N VAL A 91 4.05 -19.98 -6.76
CA VAL A 91 5.18 -19.17 -7.25
C VAL A 91 5.04 -18.95 -8.74
N THR A 92 5.25 -17.72 -9.19
CA THR A 92 5.49 -17.39 -10.60
C THR A 92 6.99 -17.52 -10.90
N GLU A 93 7.33 -18.30 -11.92
CA GLU A 93 8.69 -18.34 -12.45
C GLU A 93 8.88 -17.33 -13.58
N ALA A 94 10.08 -16.77 -13.72
CA ALA A 94 10.42 -15.86 -14.82
C ALA A 94 11.78 -16.20 -15.47
N VAL A 95 12.02 -17.47 -15.76
CA VAL A 95 13.23 -17.99 -16.42
C VAL A 95 13.46 -17.38 -17.83
N ASN A 96 12.38 -17.26 -18.61
CA ASN A 96 12.29 -16.64 -19.92
C ASN A 96 12.27 -15.10 -19.89
N TYR A 97 12.31 -14.44 -18.73
CA TYR A 97 12.30 -12.98 -18.72
C TYR A 97 13.48 -12.40 -19.52
N ARG A 98 13.15 -11.49 -20.43
CA ARG A 98 14.02 -10.81 -21.39
C ARG A 98 14.95 -11.75 -22.16
N GLN A 99 14.43 -12.82 -22.76
CA GLN A 99 15.23 -13.72 -23.63
C GLN A 99 16.00 -12.95 -24.70
N PHE A 100 15.43 -11.85 -25.22
CA PHE A 100 16.10 -10.98 -26.21
C PHE A 100 17.42 -10.36 -25.71
N ALA A 101 17.59 -10.20 -24.39
CA ALA A 101 18.81 -9.67 -23.78
C ALA A 101 19.68 -10.76 -23.13
N ASN A 102 19.07 -11.84 -22.66
CA ASN A 102 19.72 -12.83 -21.80
C ASN A 102 20.08 -14.16 -22.49
N LYS A 103 19.79 -14.34 -23.78
CA LYS A 103 20.28 -15.44 -24.65
C LYS A 103 19.99 -16.87 -24.13
N PRO A 104 18.82 -17.45 -24.48
CA PRO A 104 18.36 -18.77 -24.03
C PRO A 104 19.37 -19.90 -24.22
N GLU A 105 20.15 -19.88 -25.30
CA GLU A 105 21.10 -20.92 -25.65
C GLU A 105 22.22 -21.15 -24.61
N THR A 106 22.38 -20.23 -23.66
CA THR A 106 23.37 -20.32 -22.58
C THR A 106 22.78 -20.39 -21.17
N ARG A 107 21.45 -20.46 -21.03
CA ARG A 107 20.74 -20.42 -19.75
C ARG A 107 19.59 -21.42 -19.71
N LEU A 108 19.04 -21.66 -18.52
CA LEU A 108 17.77 -22.35 -18.39
C LEU A 108 16.68 -21.59 -19.17
N ASP A 109 15.82 -22.32 -19.88
CA ASP A 109 14.67 -21.79 -20.59
C ASP A 109 13.45 -22.71 -20.45
N HIS A 110 12.27 -22.15 -20.62
CA HIS A 110 11.00 -22.87 -20.64
C HIS A 110 10.33 -22.69 -22.01
N PRO A 111 10.56 -23.61 -22.97
CA PRO A 111 10.18 -23.40 -24.37
C PRO A 111 8.67 -23.36 -24.61
N ASN A 112 7.84 -23.82 -23.67
CA ASN A 112 6.38 -23.71 -23.76
C ASN A 112 5.79 -22.53 -22.97
N GLY A 113 6.63 -21.61 -22.52
CA GLY A 113 6.25 -20.49 -21.67
C GLY A 113 6.57 -20.76 -20.20
N GLU A 114 6.35 -19.76 -19.37
CA GLU A 114 6.65 -19.81 -17.94
C GLU A 114 5.67 -20.69 -17.17
N ARG A 115 6.05 -21.01 -15.93
CA ARG A 115 5.29 -21.90 -15.07
C ARG A 115 4.76 -21.22 -13.83
N ILE A 116 3.61 -21.70 -13.39
CA ILE A 116 3.11 -21.49 -12.04
C ILE A 116 3.36 -22.77 -11.25
N MET A 117 4.10 -22.64 -10.15
CA MET A 117 4.52 -23.75 -9.31
C MET A 117 3.75 -23.76 -8.00
N ILE A 118 3.38 -24.95 -7.52
CA ILE A 118 2.85 -25.17 -6.17
C ILE A 118 3.92 -25.90 -5.37
N LEU A 119 4.27 -25.36 -4.20
CA LEU A 119 5.25 -25.92 -3.27
C LEU A 119 4.55 -26.35 -1.98
N GLU A 120 4.83 -27.57 -1.53
CA GLU A 120 4.15 -28.20 -0.40
C GLU A 120 5.15 -28.85 0.56
N ASP A 121 4.95 -28.60 1.85
CA ASP A 121 5.57 -29.31 2.97
C ASP A 121 4.57 -30.39 3.42
N THR A 122 4.73 -31.61 2.93
CA THR A 122 3.74 -32.69 3.09
C THR A 122 3.83 -33.35 4.45
N ASN A 123 4.98 -33.26 5.11
CA ASN A 123 5.24 -33.84 6.44
C ASN A 123 5.19 -32.78 7.58
N GLN A 124 4.99 -31.51 7.22
CA GLN A 124 4.94 -30.33 8.07
C GLN A 124 6.23 -30.05 8.86
N ASP A 125 7.39 -30.54 8.42
CA ASP A 125 8.66 -30.39 9.13
C ASP A 125 9.29 -28.99 9.04
N GLY A 126 8.66 -28.08 8.30
CA GLY A 126 9.13 -26.72 8.06
C GLY A 126 9.98 -26.60 6.80
N LYS A 127 9.93 -27.58 5.90
CA LYS A 127 10.59 -27.60 4.60
C LYS A 127 9.65 -28.16 3.52
N ALA A 128 9.58 -27.50 2.36
CA ALA A 128 8.89 -28.06 1.21
C ALA A 128 9.63 -29.31 0.70
N ASP A 129 8.89 -30.39 0.50
CA ASP A 129 9.39 -31.67 -0.02
C ASP A 129 8.76 -32.06 -1.37
N LYS A 130 7.76 -31.29 -1.82
CA LYS A 130 7.03 -31.55 -3.06
C LYS A 130 6.84 -30.25 -3.85
N SER A 131 7.02 -30.36 -5.17
CA SER A 131 6.58 -29.33 -6.12
C SER A 131 5.63 -29.90 -7.16
N THR A 132 4.75 -29.06 -7.70
CA THR A 132 3.79 -29.41 -8.75
C THR A 132 3.71 -28.24 -9.73
N VAL A 133 3.85 -28.52 -11.03
CA VAL A 133 3.56 -27.52 -12.07
C VAL A 133 2.04 -27.43 -12.19
N PHE A 134 1.46 -26.31 -11.78
CA PHE A 134 0.03 -26.06 -11.95
C PHE A 134 -0.30 -25.81 -13.43
N VAL A 135 0.48 -24.92 -14.07
CA VAL A 135 0.36 -24.61 -15.50
C VAL A 135 1.72 -24.21 -16.08
N GLU A 136 1.96 -24.58 -17.34
CA GLU A 136 3.02 -24.06 -18.21
C GLU A 136 2.34 -23.51 -19.47
N ASP A 137 2.51 -22.23 -19.78
CA ASP A 137 1.67 -21.55 -20.76
C ASP A 137 2.41 -20.46 -21.54
N LYS A 138 2.27 -20.46 -22.87
CA LYS A 138 2.94 -19.53 -23.78
C LYS A 138 2.53 -18.07 -23.59
N ASP A 139 1.36 -17.82 -23.02
CA ASP A 139 0.93 -16.46 -22.66
C ASP A 139 1.66 -15.95 -21.40
N LEU A 140 2.36 -16.82 -20.67
CA LEU A 140 3.23 -16.45 -19.57
C LEU A 140 4.67 -16.32 -20.10
N ILE A 141 5.09 -15.09 -20.41
CA ILE A 141 6.48 -14.81 -20.82
C ILE A 141 7.30 -14.29 -19.65
N SER A 142 6.69 -13.41 -18.83
CA SER A 142 7.26 -12.86 -17.61
C SER A 142 6.13 -12.58 -16.62
N PRO A 143 5.56 -13.62 -15.99
CA PRO A 143 4.53 -13.42 -14.99
C PRO A 143 5.13 -12.76 -13.74
N LEU A 144 4.62 -11.60 -13.38
CA LEU A 144 5.13 -10.78 -12.26
C LEU A 144 4.10 -10.60 -11.14
N GLY A 145 3.01 -11.37 -11.16
CA GLY A 145 2.00 -11.32 -10.10
C GLY A 145 1.14 -12.58 -10.07
N ILE A 146 0.75 -12.99 -8.87
CA ILE A 146 -0.14 -14.13 -8.64
C ILE A 146 -1.10 -13.86 -7.48
N ALA A 147 -2.34 -14.33 -7.61
CA ALA A 147 -3.32 -14.39 -6.53
C ALA A 147 -4.09 -15.71 -6.57
N VAL A 148 -4.09 -16.44 -5.45
CA VAL A 148 -4.75 -17.73 -5.25
C VAL A 148 -6.05 -17.50 -4.48
N ILE A 149 -7.14 -17.40 -5.23
CA ILE A 149 -8.47 -17.03 -4.72
C ILE A 149 -9.40 -18.25 -4.78
N GLY A 150 -9.27 -19.12 -3.78
CA GLY A 150 -10.02 -20.38 -3.74
C GLY A 150 -9.65 -21.25 -4.94
N LYS A 151 -10.57 -21.38 -5.91
CA LYS A 151 -10.37 -22.16 -7.14
C LYS A 151 -9.81 -21.35 -8.31
N GLN A 152 -9.74 -20.03 -8.19
CA GLN A 152 -9.29 -19.13 -9.24
C GLN A 152 -7.87 -18.65 -8.96
N ILE A 153 -6.96 -18.92 -9.88
CA ILE A 153 -5.57 -18.48 -9.83
C ILE A 153 -5.41 -17.36 -10.85
N VAL A 154 -5.24 -16.14 -10.37
CA VAL A 154 -5.09 -14.95 -11.22
C VAL A 154 -3.62 -14.66 -11.39
N VAL A 155 -3.16 -14.57 -12.63
CA VAL A 155 -1.76 -14.35 -12.98
C VAL A 155 -1.65 -13.09 -13.83
N SER A 156 -0.74 -12.21 -13.42
CA SER A 156 -0.41 -10.98 -14.13
C SER A 156 0.79 -11.22 -15.05
N ALA A 157 0.56 -11.15 -16.37
CA ALA A 157 1.59 -11.29 -17.38
C ALA A 157 1.23 -10.42 -18.60
N ALA A 158 1.79 -9.22 -18.68
CA ALA A 158 1.46 -8.27 -19.74
C ALA A 158 1.57 -8.93 -21.15
N PRO A 159 0.59 -8.74 -22.05
CA PRO A 159 -0.49 -7.75 -21.96
C PRO A 159 -1.75 -8.20 -21.21
N ASN A 160 -1.73 -9.38 -20.60
CA ASN A 160 -2.92 -10.08 -20.11
C ASN A 160 -2.96 -10.18 -18.57
N LEU A 161 -4.16 -10.01 -18.03
CA LEU A 161 -4.50 -10.56 -16.72
C LEU A 161 -5.26 -11.87 -16.97
N ILE A 162 -4.70 -12.98 -16.51
CA ILE A 162 -5.19 -14.33 -16.84
C ILE A 162 -5.78 -14.98 -15.59
N VAL A 163 -6.96 -15.58 -15.71
CA VAL A 163 -7.59 -16.38 -14.65
C VAL A 163 -7.57 -17.84 -15.09
N TYR A 164 -6.87 -18.66 -14.33
CA TYR A 164 -6.94 -20.10 -14.41
C TYR A 164 -7.92 -20.62 -13.34
N THR A 165 -8.78 -21.57 -13.68
CA THR A 165 -9.74 -22.15 -12.71
C THR A 165 -9.54 -23.64 -12.60
N ASP A 166 -9.31 -24.12 -11.37
CA ASP A 166 -9.30 -25.54 -11.00
C ASP A 166 -10.66 -25.89 -10.37
N GLU A 167 -11.56 -26.43 -11.20
CA GLU A 167 -12.93 -26.76 -10.80
C GLU A 167 -12.98 -28.03 -9.95
N ASN A 168 -12.07 -28.98 -10.22
CA ASN A 168 -12.12 -30.33 -9.67
C ASN A 168 -11.16 -30.54 -8.47
N GLY A 169 -10.20 -29.64 -8.25
CA GLY A 169 -9.25 -29.65 -7.14
C GLY A 169 -8.05 -30.59 -7.33
N ASP A 170 -7.71 -30.96 -8.57
CA ASP A 170 -6.57 -31.84 -8.90
C ASP A 170 -5.25 -31.07 -9.14
N ASP A 171 -5.23 -29.78 -8.79
CA ASP A 171 -4.09 -28.89 -8.97
C ASP A 171 -3.71 -28.71 -10.46
N LYS A 172 -4.72 -28.69 -11.35
CA LYS A 172 -4.57 -28.34 -12.76
C LYS A 172 -5.71 -27.42 -13.21
N PRO A 173 -5.46 -26.50 -14.14
CA PRO A 173 -6.50 -25.64 -14.66
C PRO A 173 -7.44 -26.41 -15.61
N ASP A 174 -8.73 -26.42 -15.27
CA ASP A 174 -9.81 -26.87 -16.16
C ASP A 174 -10.21 -25.76 -17.16
N LYS A 175 -10.01 -24.49 -16.79
CA LYS A 175 -10.34 -23.32 -17.62
C LYS A 175 -9.25 -22.26 -17.56
N LYS A 176 -9.10 -21.54 -18.67
CA LYS A 176 -8.28 -20.35 -18.82
C LYS A 176 -9.11 -19.22 -19.40
N GLU A 177 -9.05 -18.05 -18.79
CA GLU A 177 -9.70 -16.84 -19.26
C GLU A 177 -8.72 -15.67 -19.22
N VAL A 178 -8.61 -14.90 -20.31
CA VAL A 178 -7.98 -13.58 -20.28
C VAL A 178 -9.04 -12.58 -19.83
N ILE A 179 -9.06 -12.24 -18.54
CA ILE A 179 -10.12 -11.43 -17.94
C ILE A 179 -10.01 -9.94 -18.33
N LEU A 180 -8.78 -9.46 -18.50
CA LEU A 180 -8.44 -8.15 -19.04
C LEU A 180 -7.21 -8.26 -19.94
N THR A 181 -7.11 -7.42 -20.97
CA THR A 181 -5.96 -7.34 -21.87
C THR A 181 -5.68 -5.89 -22.27
N GLY A 182 -4.54 -5.65 -22.92
CA GLY A 182 -4.13 -4.33 -23.43
C GLY A 182 -3.19 -3.57 -22.51
N PHE A 183 -2.63 -4.21 -21.49
CA PHE A 183 -1.55 -3.63 -20.70
C PHE A 183 -0.25 -3.61 -21.49
N GLY A 184 0.46 -2.47 -21.52
CA GLY A 184 1.83 -2.41 -22.02
C GLY A 184 2.84 -3.17 -21.15
N GLY A 185 4.11 -3.15 -21.55
CA GLY A 185 5.20 -3.78 -20.80
C GLY A 185 5.40 -5.28 -21.05
N LEU A 186 4.97 -5.80 -22.20
CA LEU A 186 5.27 -7.18 -22.61
C LEU A 186 6.79 -7.46 -22.52
N ASP A 187 7.14 -8.51 -21.77
CA ASP A 187 8.52 -8.92 -21.48
C ASP A 187 9.40 -7.79 -20.89
N HIS A 188 8.83 -7.08 -19.91
CA HIS A 188 9.45 -5.93 -19.24
C HIS A 188 9.08 -5.91 -17.74
N ASP A 189 9.95 -5.41 -16.87
CA ASP A 189 9.74 -5.31 -15.41
C ASP A 189 8.79 -4.18 -15.03
N HIS A 190 8.69 -3.12 -15.83
CA HIS A 190 7.68 -2.06 -15.66
C HIS A 190 6.30 -2.44 -16.22
N SER A 191 5.84 -3.66 -15.97
CA SER A 191 4.64 -4.24 -16.57
C SER A 191 3.54 -4.52 -15.55
N LEU A 192 2.61 -5.42 -15.87
CA LEU A 192 1.47 -5.79 -15.03
C LEU A 192 1.94 -6.73 -13.92
N HIS A 193 1.59 -6.41 -12.68
CA HIS A 193 2.16 -7.01 -11.48
C HIS A 193 1.10 -7.61 -10.54
N SER A 194 1.52 -7.99 -9.33
CA SER A 194 0.75 -8.55 -8.20
C SER A 194 -0.73 -8.13 -8.13
N LEU A 195 -1.56 -9.07 -7.69
CA LEU A 195 -2.97 -8.86 -7.39
C LEU A 195 -3.26 -9.28 -5.96
N VAL A 196 -4.02 -8.46 -5.24
CA VAL A 196 -4.50 -8.77 -3.90
C VAL A 196 -6.00 -8.53 -3.80
N VAL A 197 -6.70 -9.36 -3.02
CA VAL A 197 -8.11 -9.09 -2.72
C VAL A 197 -8.22 -8.12 -1.55
N GLY A 198 -8.86 -6.98 -1.80
CA GLY A 198 -9.09 -5.97 -0.77
C GLY A 198 -10.19 -6.39 0.21
N PRO A 199 -10.28 -5.73 1.38
CA PRO A 199 -11.29 -6.05 2.39
C PRO A 199 -12.74 -5.79 1.93
N ASP A 200 -12.92 -4.99 0.87
CA ASP A 200 -14.21 -4.78 0.20
C ASP A 200 -14.57 -5.88 -0.82
N GLY A 201 -13.72 -6.90 -0.97
CA GLY A 201 -13.92 -8.03 -1.89
C GLY A 201 -13.61 -7.71 -3.36
N ARG A 202 -13.05 -6.54 -3.66
CA ARG A 202 -12.57 -6.19 -5.01
C ARG A 202 -11.11 -6.59 -5.20
N TRP A 203 -10.69 -6.70 -6.45
CA TRP A 203 -9.32 -7.05 -6.81
C TRP A 203 -8.51 -5.78 -7.04
N TYR A 204 -7.33 -5.70 -6.43
CA TYR A 204 -6.41 -4.58 -6.51
C TYR A 204 -5.10 -5.07 -7.11
N PHE A 205 -4.56 -4.33 -8.07
CA PHE A 205 -3.33 -4.70 -8.75
C PHE A 205 -2.63 -3.44 -9.28
N ASN A 206 -1.40 -3.57 -9.76
CA ASN A 206 -0.61 -2.45 -10.24
C ASN A 206 0.03 -2.75 -11.59
N VAL A 207 0.42 -1.68 -12.29
CA VAL A 207 1.17 -1.75 -13.53
C VAL A 207 2.25 -0.66 -13.52
N GLY A 208 3.44 -0.97 -14.02
CA GLY A 208 4.51 0.01 -14.23
C GLY A 208 4.21 0.97 -15.37
N ASN A 209 5.12 1.91 -15.65
CA ASN A 209 4.91 2.96 -16.64
C ASN A 209 5.21 2.56 -18.10
N ALA A 210 5.52 1.28 -18.38
CA ALA A 210 5.65 0.79 -19.75
C ALA A 210 4.25 0.67 -20.39
N GLY A 211 3.75 1.80 -20.87
CA GLY A 211 2.49 1.91 -21.57
C GLY A 211 2.62 1.76 -23.11
N PRO A 212 1.58 2.17 -23.85
CA PRO A 212 0.30 2.62 -23.32
C PRO A 212 -0.47 1.43 -22.73
N HIS A 213 -1.29 1.69 -21.72
CA HIS A 213 -2.29 0.75 -21.23
C HIS A 213 -3.63 1.12 -21.87
N LEU A 214 -4.12 0.26 -22.74
CA LEU A 214 -5.35 0.41 -23.51
C LEU A 214 -6.29 -0.74 -23.16
N VAL A 215 -6.99 -0.60 -22.03
CA VAL A 215 -7.72 -1.71 -21.40
C VAL A 215 -9.21 -1.40 -21.40
N THR A 216 -10.01 -2.31 -21.90
CA THR A 216 -11.47 -2.25 -21.79
C THR A 216 -11.92 -3.24 -20.72
N ASP A 217 -12.63 -2.76 -19.71
CA ASP A 217 -13.23 -3.63 -18.71
C ASP A 217 -14.45 -4.38 -19.28
N LYS A 218 -14.97 -5.38 -18.56
CA LYS A 218 -16.11 -6.16 -19.05
C LYS A 218 -17.44 -5.39 -19.10
N ALA A 219 -17.50 -4.20 -18.49
CA ALA A 219 -18.65 -3.31 -18.60
C ALA A 219 -18.54 -2.34 -19.79
N GLY A 220 -17.39 -2.34 -20.50
CA GLY A 220 -17.12 -1.49 -21.64
C GLY A 220 -16.49 -0.13 -21.30
N TRP A 221 -16.01 0.08 -20.07
CA TRP A 221 -15.24 1.28 -19.71
C TRP A 221 -13.79 1.13 -20.18
N HIS A 222 -13.25 2.18 -20.82
CA HIS A 222 -11.93 2.16 -21.40
C HIS A 222 -10.92 3.01 -20.61
N LEU A 223 -9.88 2.33 -20.13
CA LEU A 223 -8.63 2.94 -19.68
C LEU A 223 -7.76 3.27 -20.90
N ARG A 224 -7.32 4.53 -20.96
CA ARG A 224 -6.23 4.99 -21.81
C ARG A 224 -5.24 5.72 -20.93
N SER A 225 -4.07 5.13 -20.75
CA SER A 225 -3.03 5.66 -19.89
C SER A 225 -1.65 5.44 -20.53
N GLY A 226 -0.78 6.43 -20.42
CA GLY A 226 0.56 6.35 -20.97
C GLY A 226 1.42 7.54 -20.58
N SER A 227 2.59 7.61 -21.18
CA SER A 227 3.61 8.64 -20.96
C SER A 227 4.61 8.64 -22.12
N ILE A 228 5.67 9.43 -22.02
CA ILE A 228 6.78 9.44 -22.98
C ILE A 228 7.78 8.27 -22.81
N TYR A 229 7.50 7.29 -21.94
CA TYR A 229 8.42 6.18 -21.66
C TYR A 229 8.23 5.00 -22.61
N THR A 230 9.32 4.53 -23.21
CA THR A 230 9.32 3.41 -24.19
C THR A 230 10.17 2.21 -23.76
N GLY A 231 10.65 2.14 -22.51
CA GLY A 231 11.13 0.90 -21.87
C GLY A 231 12.33 0.15 -22.47
N GLY A 232 12.85 0.51 -23.64
CA GLY A 232 14.01 -0.16 -24.25
C GLY A 232 13.80 -1.64 -24.62
N SER A 233 12.65 -2.24 -24.33
CA SER A 233 12.23 -3.55 -24.83
C SER A 233 11.85 -3.46 -26.30
N PRO A 234 12.15 -4.49 -27.13
CA PRO A 234 11.70 -4.54 -28.53
C PRO A 234 10.17 -4.54 -28.65
N HIS A 235 9.44 -4.83 -27.56
CA HIS A 235 7.98 -4.86 -27.52
C HIS A 235 7.34 -3.52 -27.11
N SER A 236 8.11 -2.53 -26.63
CA SER A 236 7.60 -1.26 -26.10
C SER A 236 8.01 -0.05 -26.95
N THR A 237 7.83 -0.12 -28.26
CA THR A 237 8.37 0.90 -29.19
C THR A 237 7.62 2.24 -29.21
N LYS A 238 6.40 2.29 -28.68
CA LYS A 238 5.55 3.49 -28.64
C LYS A 238 4.79 3.56 -27.33
N ASN A 239 4.65 4.77 -26.79
CA ASN A 239 3.80 5.12 -25.66
C ASN A 239 3.28 6.54 -25.89
N GLU A 240 2.07 6.82 -25.40
CA GLU A 240 1.37 8.08 -25.69
C GLU A 240 0.87 8.71 -24.39
N ALA A 241 1.35 9.93 -24.14
CA ALA A 241 0.96 10.78 -23.02
C ALA A 241 -0.39 11.48 -23.27
N SER A 242 -0.93 12.15 -22.26
CA SER A 242 -2.11 13.03 -22.37
C SER A 242 -3.41 12.38 -22.88
N GLN A 243 -3.49 11.04 -22.87
CA GLN A 243 -4.70 10.34 -23.27
C GLN A 243 -5.78 10.44 -22.21
N LYS A 244 -7.03 10.65 -22.63
CA LYS A 244 -8.19 10.72 -21.72
C LYS A 244 -8.93 9.40 -21.67
N SER A 245 -9.12 8.85 -20.48
CA SER A 245 -9.99 7.68 -20.27
C SER A 245 -11.48 8.06 -20.38
N ASP A 246 -12.39 7.09 -20.29
CA ASP A 246 -13.83 7.33 -20.48
C ASP A 246 -14.44 8.22 -19.38
N ASP A 247 -13.75 8.38 -18.24
CA ASP A 247 -14.10 9.34 -17.18
C ASP A 247 -13.65 10.78 -17.50
N GLY A 248 -13.06 11.02 -18.67
CA GLY A 248 -12.57 12.32 -19.13
C GLY A 248 -11.23 12.74 -18.54
N ARG A 249 -10.61 11.92 -17.67
CA ARG A 249 -9.36 12.24 -16.98
C ARG A 249 -8.15 11.71 -17.73
N VAL A 250 -7.05 12.44 -17.61
CA VAL A 250 -5.73 11.98 -18.03
C VAL A 250 -5.14 11.17 -16.89
N TRP A 251 -4.79 9.93 -17.17
CA TRP A 251 -4.11 9.05 -16.24
C TRP A 251 -2.69 8.79 -16.74
N THR A 252 -1.68 9.35 -16.08
CA THR A 252 -0.27 9.15 -16.45
C THR A 252 0.19 7.74 -16.08
N GLY A 253 0.89 7.08 -17.01
CA GLY A 253 1.30 5.68 -16.89
C GLY A 253 2.04 5.34 -15.59
N GLY A 254 1.94 4.08 -15.17
CA GLY A 254 2.29 3.63 -13.82
C GLY A 254 1.11 3.78 -12.89
N LEU A 255 0.32 2.73 -12.69
CA LEU A 255 -0.99 2.82 -12.04
C LEU A 255 -1.17 1.79 -10.93
N MET A 256 -2.03 2.13 -9.97
CA MET A 256 -2.70 1.18 -9.10
C MET A 256 -4.17 1.15 -9.50
N LEU A 257 -4.69 -0.05 -9.70
CA LEU A 257 -5.99 -0.32 -10.30
C LEU A 257 -6.84 -1.17 -9.35
N ARG A 258 -8.15 -1.04 -9.49
CA ARG A 258 -9.13 -1.88 -8.81
C ARG A 258 -10.24 -2.28 -9.75
N MET A 259 -10.74 -3.51 -9.63
CA MET A 259 -11.93 -3.98 -10.34
C MET A 259 -12.77 -4.94 -9.49
N ASN A 260 -13.99 -5.20 -9.92
CA ASN A 260 -14.78 -6.30 -9.39
C ASN A 260 -14.21 -7.65 -9.88
N PRO A 261 -14.40 -8.76 -9.13
CA PRO A 261 -13.91 -10.08 -9.52
C PRO A 261 -14.39 -10.60 -10.89
N ASP A 262 -15.48 -10.04 -11.42
CA ASP A 262 -16.02 -10.40 -12.73
C ASP A 262 -15.33 -9.65 -13.90
N GLY A 263 -14.40 -8.73 -13.61
CA GLY A 263 -13.69 -7.92 -14.60
C GLY A 263 -14.39 -6.61 -14.95
N THR A 264 -15.44 -6.22 -14.22
CA THR A 264 -16.14 -4.92 -14.39
C THR A 264 -15.65 -3.87 -13.39
N GLY A 265 -15.95 -2.59 -13.66
CA GLY A 265 -15.75 -1.49 -12.71
C GLY A 265 -14.28 -1.13 -12.52
N LEU A 266 -13.47 -1.25 -13.58
CA LEU A 266 -12.06 -0.88 -13.53
C LEU A 266 -11.93 0.59 -13.12
N THR A 267 -11.16 0.85 -12.06
CA THR A 267 -10.95 2.18 -11.48
C THR A 267 -9.47 2.42 -11.26
N VAL A 268 -8.98 3.62 -11.59
CA VAL A 268 -7.64 4.07 -11.21
C VAL A 268 -7.66 4.61 -9.77
N LEU A 269 -6.81 4.05 -8.92
CA LEU A 269 -6.66 4.44 -7.51
C LEU A 269 -5.39 5.27 -7.24
N GLY A 270 -4.41 5.17 -8.12
CA GLY A 270 -3.18 5.95 -8.06
C GLY A 270 -2.49 5.92 -9.42
N GLN A 271 -1.70 6.95 -9.71
CA GLN A 271 -1.08 7.12 -11.02
C GLN A 271 0.34 7.69 -10.93
N ASN A 272 1.02 7.72 -12.08
CA ASN A 272 2.32 8.35 -12.27
C ASN A 272 3.43 7.73 -11.40
N PHE A 273 3.33 6.41 -11.17
CA PHE A 273 4.45 5.61 -10.67
C PHE A 273 5.48 5.41 -11.78
N ARG A 274 6.71 5.03 -11.44
CA ARG A 274 7.67 4.56 -12.45
C ARG A 274 7.55 3.06 -12.62
N ASN A 275 7.96 2.33 -11.60
CA ASN A 275 7.92 0.88 -11.55
C ASN A 275 7.56 0.48 -10.12
N SER A 276 6.29 0.69 -9.78
CA SER A 276 5.72 0.06 -8.61
C SER A 276 5.65 -1.43 -8.91
N TYR A 277 6.48 -2.23 -8.23
CA TYR A 277 6.58 -3.67 -8.49
C TYR A 277 5.41 -4.42 -7.83
N GLU A 278 5.13 -4.19 -6.55
CA GLU A 278 3.99 -4.81 -5.87
C GLU A 278 3.22 -3.79 -5.04
N THR A 279 1.95 -4.08 -4.79
CA THR A 279 1.11 -3.32 -3.86
C THR A 279 0.50 -4.23 -2.80
N CYS A 280 0.30 -3.71 -1.59
CA CYS A 280 -0.46 -4.42 -0.56
C CYS A 280 -1.48 -3.51 0.10
N LEU A 281 -2.58 -4.11 0.56
CA LEU A 281 -3.59 -3.46 1.38
C LEU A 281 -3.53 -4.00 2.81
N ASP A 282 -3.79 -3.13 3.78
CA ASP A 282 -4.11 -3.58 5.14
C ASP A 282 -5.64 -3.73 5.34
N SER A 283 -6.05 -4.37 6.44
CA SER A 283 -7.46 -4.62 6.75
C SER A 283 -8.28 -3.34 7.03
N TYR A 284 -7.62 -2.19 7.20
CA TYR A 284 -8.28 -0.89 7.27
C TYR A 284 -8.52 -0.29 5.87
N GLY A 285 -8.01 -0.92 4.82
CA GLY A 285 -8.06 -0.45 3.43
C GLY A 285 -6.98 0.58 3.11
N ASN A 286 -5.91 0.70 3.91
CA ASN A 286 -4.78 1.54 3.52
C ASN A 286 -3.95 0.82 2.45
N MET A 287 -3.54 1.55 1.43
CA MET A 287 -2.77 1.05 0.31
C MET A 287 -1.30 1.42 0.47
N TRP A 288 -0.41 0.46 0.18
CA TRP A 288 1.03 0.61 0.30
C TRP A 288 1.70 0.13 -0.98
N GLN A 289 2.79 0.78 -1.37
CA GLN A 289 3.56 0.42 -2.55
C GLN A 289 5.04 0.81 -2.37
N ASN A 290 5.91 0.14 -3.12
CA ASN A 290 7.27 0.61 -3.34
C ASN A 290 7.46 1.01 -4.79
N ASP A 291 8.17 2.10 -5.04
CA ASP A 291 8.42 2.61 -6.39
C ASP A 291 9.92 2.78 -6.60
N ASN A 292 10.42 2.21 -7.70
CA ASN A 292 11.81 2.31 -8.12
C ASN A 292 12.03 3.62 -8.92
N ASP A 293 13.25 4.14 -8.98
CA ASP A 293 13.63 5.32 -9.79
C ASP A 293 14.48 4.94 -11.02
N ASP A 294 14.80 5.91 -11.88
CA ASP A 294 15.66 5.71 -13.07
C ASP A 294 17.15 6.05 -12.82
N GLN A 295 17.48 6.63 -11.66
CA GLN A 295 18.85 7.02 -11.32
C GLN A 295 19.48 6.18 -10.22
N VAL A 296 18.76 5.18 -9.68
CA VAL A 296 19.19 4.34 -8.55
C VAL A 296 19.63 5.23 -7.38
N ALA A 297 18.83 6.25 -7.06
CA ALA A 297 19.14 7.24 -6.03
C ALA A 297 17.92 7.68 -5.22
N THR A 298 16.70 7.51 -5.73
CA THR A 298 15.48 8.12 -5.19
C THR A 298 14.31 7.14 -5.04
N CYS A 299 14.56 5.84 -4.87
CA CYS A 299 13.50 4.87 -4.58
C CYS A 299 12.69 5.24 -3.32
N ARG A 300 11.47 4.70 -3.21
CA ARG A 300 10.56 5.04 -2.10
C ARG A 300 9.65 3.89 -1.67
N THR A 301 9.22 3.95 -0.41
CA THR A 301 8.07 3.21 0.12
C THR A 301 7.01 4.24 0.53
N SER A 302 5.78 4.07 0.04
CA SER A 302 4.74 5.10 0.18
C SER A 302 3.39 4.52 0.64
N PHE A 303 2.73 5.27 1.52
CA PHE A 303 1.27 5.23 1.63
C PHE A 303 0.66 5.82 0.36
N LEU A 304 -0.34 5.15 -0.21
CA LEU A 304 -1.09 5.65 -1.35
C LEU A 304 -2.48 6.14 -0.90
N ILE A 305 -2.76 7.41 -1.20
CA ILE A 305 -4.10 7.99 -1.13
C ILE A 305 -4.88 7.66 -2.42
N GLU A 306 -6.17 7.35 -2.30
CA GLU A 306 -7.01 7.14 -3.49
C GLU A 306 -7.03 8.40 -4.36
N ASN A 307 -6.78 8.22 -5.66
CA ASN A 307 -6.55 9.24 -6.69
C ASN A 307 -5.20 9.98 -6.59
N GLY A 308 -4.26 9.46 -5.81
CA GLY A 308 -2.93 10.06 -5.66
C GLY A 308 -2.12 10.07 -6.95
N ASN A 309 -1.47 11.21 -7.23
CA ASN A 309 -0.45 11.34 -8.27
C ASN A 309 0.94 11.23 -7.63
N ALA A 310 1.72 10.26 -8.07
CA ALA A 310 3.01 9.94 -7.48
C ALA A 310 4.19 10.73 -8.10
N GLY A 311 3.95 11.52 -9.14
CA GLY A 311 4.84 12.57 -9.60
C GLY A 311 6.09 12.13 -10.36
N TYR A 312 6.12 10.97 -11.02
CA TYR A 312 7.31 10.59 -11.81
C TYR A 312 7.51 11.44 -13.09
N PHE A 313 6.43 11.67 -13.84
CA PHE A 313 6.37 12.61 -14.96
C PHE A 313 5.60 13.88 -14.57
N SER A 314 5.59 14.86 -15.47
CA SER A 314 4.55 15.90 -15.46
C SER A 314 3.15 15.27 -15.43
N THR A 315 2.15 15.98 -14.91
CA THR A 315 0.77 15.47 -14.71
C THR A 315 0.08 14.97 -15.99
N ASP A 316 0.55 15.39 -17.15
CA ASP A 316 0.06 14.94 -18.46
C ASP A 316 0.93 13.82 -19.08
N GLY A 317 2.05 13.45 -18.45
CA GLY A 317 2.98 12.43 -18.90
C GLY A 317 3.92 12.86 -20.02
N THR A 318 3.96 14.15 -20.38
CA THR A 318 4.70 14.65 -21.56
C THR A 318 6.15 15.04 -21.29
N ARG A 319 6.55 15.17 -20.01
CA ARG A 319 7.89 15.62 -19.63
C ARG A 319 8.43 14.81 -18.46
N TYR A 320 9.75 14.58 -18.49
CA TYR A 320 10.48 14.11 -17.33
C TYR A 320 10.83 15.29 -16.41
N TRP A 321 11.16 14.97 -15.16
CA TRP A 321 11.54 15.94 -14.14
C TRP A 321 12.71 16.86 -14.53
N GLN A 322 13.63 16.44 -15.39
CA GLN A 322 14.77 17.30 -15.78
C GLN A 322 14.29 18.55 -16.52
N ALA A 323 13.19 18.44 -17.27
CA ALA A 323 12.59 19.58 -17.96
C ALA A 323 11.87 20.53 -16.98
N ASP A 324 11.30 19.98 -15.90
CA ASP A 324 10.46 20.71 -14.95
C ASP A 324 11.23 21.17 -13.69
N ARG A 325 12.49 20.74 -13.52
CA ARG A 325 13.32 21.06 -12.36
C ARG A 325 13.54 22.57 -12.22
N ARG A 326 13.14 23.10 -11.06
CA ARG A 326 13.34 24.50 -10.70
C ARG A 326 14.73 24.75 -10.11
N PRO A 327 15.30 25.97 -10.27
CA PRO A 327 16.60 26.32 -9.69
C PRO A 327 16.66 26.06 -8.18
N GLY A 328 17.67 25.32 -7.74
CA GLY A 328 17.91 25.02 -6.33
C GLY A 328 17.16 23.81 -5.77
N GLN A 329 16.31 23.13 -6.54
CA GLN A 329 15.71 21.86 -6.12
C GLN A 329 16.77 20.75 -6.10
N ASP A 330 16.76 19.92 -5.06
CA ASP A 330 17.53 18.68 -5.04
C ASP A 330 16.95 17.65 -6.02
N ILE A 331 17.70 16.58 -6.28
CA ILE A 331 17.28 15.56 -7.25
C ILE A 331 16.01 14.85 -6.80
N PHE A 332 15.89 14.49 -5.52
CA PHE A 332 14.74 13.74 -5.03
C PHE A 332 13.44 14.54 -5.22
N THR A 333 13.45 15.80 -4.77
CA THR A 333 12.30 16.70 -4.86
C THR A 333 11.87 16.93 -6.31
N ALA A 334 12.83 17.17 -7.21
CA ALA A 334 12.54 17.38 -8.62
C ALA A 334 12.04 16.09 -9.29
N HIS A 335 12.72 14.96 -9.06
CA HIS A 335 12.44 13.67 -9.66
C HIS A 335 10.99 13.21 -9.47
N TRP A 336 10.48 13.39 -8.26
CA TRP A 336 9.11 13.01 -7.89
C TRP A 336 8.15 14.19 -7.87
N HIS A 337 8.50 15.32 -8.49
CA HIS A 337 7.70 16.55 -8.58
C HIS A 337 7.06 16.96 -7.24
N GLN A 338 7.76 16.78 -6.11
CA GLN A 338 7.16 16.89 -4.76
C GLN A 338 6.67 18.30 -4.41
N ASP A 339 7.18 19.30 -5.11
CA ASP A 339 6.81 20.70 -4.95
C ASP A 339 5.69 21.14 -5.94
N ASP A 340 5.11 20.22 -6.72
CA ASP A 340 4.05 20.53 -7.69
C ASP A 340 2.64 20.35 -7.08
N PRO A 341 1.65 21.17 -7.48
CA PRO A 341 0.25 20.95 -7.10
C PRO A 341 -0.26 19.56 -7.52
N GLY A 342 -1.07 18.92 -6.68
CA GLY A 342 -1.68 17.62 -7.00
C GLY A 342 -0.76 16.41 -6.79
N VAL A 343 0.54 16.61 -6.55
CA VAL A 343 1.47 15.51 -6.22
C VAL A 343 1.34 15.14 -4.75
N MET A 344 1.16 13.85 -4.48
CA MET A 344 1.02 13.35 -3.12
C MET A 344 2.36 13.43 -2.36
N PRO A 345 2.32 13.67 -1.03
CA PRO A 345 3.52 13.61 -0.21
C PRO A 345 4.18 12.24 -0.27
N ILE A 346 5.50 12.19 -0.10
CA ILE A 346 6.21 10.95 0.15
C ILE A 346 6.14 10.53 1.62
N THR A 347 6.18 9.22 1.86
CA THR A 347 6.29 8.64 3.20
C THR A 347 7.72 8.28 3.61
N GLU A 348 8.50 7.57 2.78
CA GLU A 348 9.93 7.29 3.01
C GLU A 348 10.71 7.30 1.69
N ASN A 349 11.80 8.06 1.65
CA ASN A 349 12.84 7.98 0.62
C ASN A 349 13.86 6.89 1.02
N THR A 350 13.88 5.79 0.28
CA THR A 350 14.77 4.65 0.59
C THR A 350 16.16 4.83 0.00
N GLY A 351 16.34 5.74 -0.98
CA GLY A 351 17.60 6.07 -1.63
C GLY A 351 17.86 5.19 -2.86
N ALA A 352 19.12 4.86 -3.10
CA ALA A 352 19.51 3.88 -4.11
C ALA A 352 18.88 2.51 -3.83
N GLY A 353 18.33 1.85 -4.84
CA GLY A 353 17.66 0.58 -4.65
C GLY A 353 17.04 -0.01 -5.91
N SER A 354 16.26 -1.05 -5.71
CA SER A 354 15.43 -1.77 -6.66
C SER A 354 14.36 -2.50 -5.83
N PRO A 355 13.42 -1.76 -5.20
CA PRO A 355 12.43 -2.36 -4.34
C PRO A 355 11.45 -3.19 -5.17
N THR A 356 11.02 -4.30 -4.58
CA THR A 356 10.17 -5.31 -5.19
C THR A 356 8.95 -5.54 -4.28
N GLY A 357 8.77 -6.76 -3.78
CA GLY A 357 7.59 -7.16 -3.02
C GLY A 357 7.32 -6.35 -1.75
N ILE A 358 6.05 -6.30 -1.36
CA ILE A 358 5.57 -5.55 -0.20
C ILE A 358 4.42 -6.28 0.49
N ALA A 359 4.48 -6.39 1.83
CA ALA A 359 3.44 -7.08 2.58
C ALA A 359 3.15 -6.43 3.93
N ARG A 360 1.92 -6.60 4.43
CA ARG A 360 1.52 -6.19 5.77
C ARG A 360 1.35 -7.38 6.69
N TYR A 361 2.11 -7.41 7.78
CA TYR A 361 1.96 -8.42 8.82
C TYR A 361 0.88 -8.02 9.82
N GLU A 362 -0.27 -8.69 9.76
CA GLU A 362 -1.43 -8.43 10.63
C GLU A 362 -1.68 -9.53 11.67
N GLY A 363 -0.90 -10.61 11.60
CA GLY A 363 -1.01 -11.76 12.48
C GLY A 363 -0.48 -11.52 13.89
N ASP A 364 -0.70 -12.53 14.73
CA ASP A 364 -0.24 -12.60 16.11
C ASP A 364 0.88 -13.64 16.30
N GLN A 365 1.20 -14.38 15.25
CA GLN A 365 2.06 -15.57 15.24
C GLN A 365 3.55 -15.24 15.31
N LEU A 366 3.98 -14.03 14.94
CA LEU A 366 5.33 -13.54 15.24
C LEU A 366 5.40 -12.87 16.63
N GLY A 367 4.26 -12.54 17.22
CA GLY A 367 4.15 -11.81 18.48
C GLY A 367 3.76 -10.35 18.30
N ALA A 368 3.31 -9.73 19.40
CA ALA A 368 2.70 -8.39 19.37
C ALA A 368 3.63 -7.29 18.85
N ALA A 369 4.95 -7.45 18.95
CA ALA A 369 5.93 -6.49 18.44
C ALA A 369 5.91 -6.38 16.91
N TYR A 370 5.53 -7.45 16.20
CA TYR A 370 5.49 -7.49 14.73
C TYR A 370 4.13 -7.13 14.15
N ARG A 371 3.07 -7.11 14.98
CA ARG A 371 1.72 -6.81 14.53
C ARG A 371 1.67 -5.39 13.92
N GLY A 372 1.11 -5.30 12.71
CA GLY A 372 1.00 -4.05 11.96
C GLY A 372 2.29 -3.61 11.27
N MET A 373 3.31 -4.47 11.21
CA MET A 373 4.55 -4.20 10.47
C MET A 373 4.29 -4.23 8.95
N LEU A 374 4.79 -3.23 8.24
CA LEU A 374 4.89 -3.19 6.78
C LEU A 374 6.30 -3.64 6.37
N LEU A 375 6.37 -4.59 5.45
CA LEU A 375 7.59 -5.20 4.93
C LEU A 375 7.81 -4.73 3.50
N SER A 376 9.02 -4.33 3.15
CA SER A 376 9.41 -3.96 1.78
C SER A 376 10.69 -4.70 1.41
N ALA A 377 10.61 -5.52 0.36
CA ALA A 377 11.75 -6.18 -0.22
C ALA A 377 12.56 -5.16 -1.04
N GLU A 378 13.86 -5.13 -0.79
CA GLU A 378 14.80 -4.24 -1.46
C GLU A 378 15.92 -5.10 -2.07
N ALA A 379 15.66 -5.54 -3.31
CA ALA A 379 16.52 -6.48 -4.03
C ALA A 379 17.90 -5.89 -4.32
N GLY A 380 17.98 -4.58 -4.57
CA GLY A 380 19.23 -3.87 -4.82
C GLY A 380 20.15 -3.90 -3.60
N ARG A 381 19.58 -3.80 -2.40
CA ARG A 381 20.34 -3.68 -1.15
C ARG A 381 20.33 -4.92 -0.27
N ASN A 382 19.82 -6.04 -0.80
CA ASN A 382 19.86 -7.34 -0.14
C ASN A 382 19.18 -7.32 1.25
N VAL A 383 18.03 -6.65 1.35
CA VAL A 383 17.37 -6.39 2.63
C VAL A 383 15.85 -6.44 2.52
N ILE A 384 15.20 -6.89 3.58
CA ILE A 384 13.79 -6.63 3.85
C ILE A 384 13.71 -5.49 4.87
N TYR A 385 13.19 -4.35 4.46
CA TYR A 385 12.87 -3.27 5.37
C TYR A 385 11.58 -3.57 6.14
N ALA A 386 11.53 -3.09 7.38
CA ALA A 386 10.34 -3.09 8.21
C ALA A 386 9.98 -1.67 8.65
N TYR A 387 8.68 -1.41 8.70
CA TYR A 387 8.10 -0.15 9.17
C TYR A 387 6.90 -0.43 10.05
N TRP A 388 6.64 0.45 11.03
CA TRP A 388 5.37 0.47 11.78
C TRP A 388 4.68 1.80 11.50
N PRO A 389 3.81 1.85 10.48
CA PRO A 389 3.16 3.10 10.09
C PRO A 389 2.52 3.81 11.27
N GLN A 390 2.91 5.07 11.48
CA GLN A 390 2.34 5.94 12.52
C GLN A 390 1.46 6.98 11.86
N LYS A 391 0.24 7.20 12.35
CA LYS A 391 -0.62 8.27 11.82
C LYS A 391 0.07 9.62 11.99
N GLN A 392 0.12 10.41 10.93
CA GLN A 392 0.63 11.78 10.95
C GLN A 392 -0.29 12.64 10.09
N GLY A 393 -1.08 13.50 10.74
CA GLY A 393 -2.18 14.20 10.08
C GLY A 393 -3.11 13.21 9.38
N ALA A 394 -3.48 13.54 8.16
CA ALA A 394 -4.30 12.72 7.29
C ALA A 394 -3.51 11.58 6.61
N GLY A 395 -2.21 11.44 6.83
CA GLY A 395 -1.40 10.36 6.27
C GLY A 395 -0.67 9.55 7.31
N PHE A 396 0.51 9.08 6.94
CA PHE A 396 1.37 8.29 7.79
C PHE A 396 2.80 8.81 7.76
N ALA A 397 3.54 8.55 8.83
CA ALA A 397 4.99 8.59 8.88
C ALA A 397 5.53 7.15 8.92
N LEU A 398 6.61 6.90 8.18
CA LEU A 398 7.33 5.63 8.20
C LEU A 398 8.71 5.85 8.81
N LYS A 399 9.14 4.89 9.63
CA LYS A 399 10.48 4.85 10.20
C LYS A 399 11.11 3.52 9.82
N ARG A 400 12.06 3.57 8.90
CA ARG A 400 12.74 2.39 8.36
C ARG A 400 13.55 1.65 9.42
N GLN A 401 13.47 0.34 9.39
CA GLN A 401 14.38 -0.58 10.05
C GLN A 401 14.79 -1.68 9.08
N ASN A 402 16.02 -2.17 9.17
CA ASN A 402 16.41 -3.37 8.43
C ASN A 402 16.03 -4.58 9.28
N LEU A 403 15.03 -5.33 8.82
CA LEU A 403 14.54 -6.52 9.50
C LEU A 403 15.42 -7.71 9.18
N ILE A 404 15.60 -8.01 7.90
CA ILE A 404 16.35 -9.17 7.41
C ILE A 404 17.35 -8.71 6.36
N SER A 405 18.60 -9.14 6.43
CA SER A 405 19.59 -8.88 5.38
C SER A 405 20.60 -10.01 5.27
N SER A 406 21.14 -10.26 4.08
CA SER A 406 22.29 -11.15 3.90
C SER A 406 23.63 -10.48 4.27
N LEU A 407 23.62 -9.17 4.52
CA LEU A 407 24.81 -8.38 4.86
C LEU A 407 24.68 -7.81 6.28
N SER A 408 25.81 -7.72 6.99
CA SER A 408 25.84 -7.13 8.35
C SER A 408 25.60 -5.61 8.33
N LYS A 409 25.91 -4.97 7.20
CA LYS A 409 25.66 -3.58 6.90
C LYS A 409 25.05 -3.47 5.52
N ASP A 410 24.11 -2.56 5.43
CA ASP A 410 23.34 -2.31 4.23
C ASP A 410 24.13 -1.53 3.17
N ASN A 411 23.90 -1.84 1.90
CA ASN A 411 24.58 -1.22 0.76
C ASN A 411 23.87 0.06 0.28
N VAL A 412 23.99 1.14 1.04
CA VAL A 412 23.41 2.46 0.71
C VAL A 412 23.86 3.04 -0.64
N ASN A 413 24.98 2.57 -1.19
CA ASN A 413 25.58 3.05 -2.44
C ASN A 413 25.42 2.01 -3.56
N TYR A 414 24.36 1.22 -3.51
CA TYR A 414 24.07 0.20 -4.50
C TYR A 414 24.18 0.74 -5.93
N LYS A 415 24.89 -0.03 -6.78
CA LYS A 415 24.97 0.20 -8.23
C LYS A 415 24.56 -1.07 -8.95
N TRP A 416 23.63 -0.94 -9.88
CA TRP A 416 22.97 -2.08 -10.51
C TRP A 416 23.88 -2.98 -11.34
N ASN A 417 25.00 -2.45 -11.86
CA ASN A 417 25.93 -3.18 -12.72
C ASN A 417 27.20 -3.64 -12.01
N GLU A 418 27.36 -3.36 -10.71
CA GLU A 418 28.51 -3.82 -9.94
C GLU A 418 28.34 -5.29 -9.57
N THR A 419 29.22 -6.14 -10.12
CA THR A 419 29.27 -7.57 -9.78
C THR A 419 30.31 -7.80 -8.69
N GLY A 420 29.82 -8.09 -7.47
CA GLY A 420 30.66 -8.51 -6.35
C GLY A 420 31.00 -9.99 -6.42
N LYS A 421 32.18 -10.37 -5.91
CA LYS A 421 32.55 -11.79 -5.68
C LYS A 421 31.92 -12.38 -4.42
N ASP A 422 31.29 -11.55 -3.58
CA ASP A 422 30.62 -11.98 -2.36
C ASP A 422 29.21 -12.50 -2.69
N ALA A 423 29.04 -13.81 -2.67
CA ALA A 423 27.77 -14.48 -2.98
C ALA A 423 26.62 -14.10 -2.03
N ARG A 424 26.90 -13.52 -0.85
CA ARG A 424 25.83 -12.98 0.02
C ARG A 424 25.12 -11.80 -0.63
N MET A 425 25.80 -11.04 -1.50
CA MET A 425 25.19 -9.97 -2.29
C MET A 425 24.26 -10.48 -3.39
N TRP A 426 24.20 -11.79 -3.60
CA TRP A 426 23.31 -12.39 -4.59
C TRP A 426 21.92 -12.67 -4.01
N PHE A 427 21.71 -12.48 -2.70
CA PHE A 427 20.37 -12.48 -2.10
C PHE A 427 19.54 -11.33 -2.68
N ARG A 428 18.65 -11.62 -3.62
CA ARG A 428 17.77 -10.67 -4.31
C ARG A 428 16.34 -10.96 -3.87
N PRO A 429 15.89 -10.42 -2.71
CA PRO A 429 14.52 -10.63 -2.27
C PRO A 429 13.56 -10.08 -3.33
N SER A 430 12.88 -10.96 -4.05
CA SER A 430 11.93 -10.59 -5.10
C SER A 430 10.53 -10.40 -4.53
N ASP A 431 10.18 -11.16 -3.49
CA ASP A 431 8.88 -11.07 -2.85
C ASP A 431 8.91 -11.48 -1.37
N VAL A 432 7.93 -11.01 -0.60
CA VAL A 432 7.64 -11.41 0.78
C VAL A 432 6.13 -11.60 0.98
N THR A 433 5.72 -12.77 1.46
CA THR A 433 4.32 -13.06 1.80
C THR A 433 4.17 -13.62 3.22
N VAL A 434 2.94 -13.66 3.71
CA VAL A 434 2.59 -14.20 5.04
C VAL A 434 1.84 -15.51 4.87
N GLY A 435 2.39 -16.60 5.42
CA GLY A 435 1.76 -17.92 5.36
C GLY A 435 0.52 -18.04 6.25
N THR A 436 -0.29 -19.08 6.03
CA THR A 436 -1.47 -19.38 6.87
C THR A 436 -1.11 -19.73 8.32
N ASP A 437 0.11 -20.23 8.54
CA ASP A 437 0.71 -20.44 9.85
C ASP A 437 1.15 -19.13 10.54
N GLY A 438 1.17 -18.03 9.79
CA GLY A 438 1.60 -16.71 10.24
C GLY A 438 3.12 -16.50 10.27
N ALA A 439 3.90 -17.39 9.63
CA ALA A 439 5.31 -17.15 9.31
C ALA A 439 5.43 -16.18 8.11
N LEU A 440 6.61 -15.57 7.94
CA LEU A 440 6.95 -14.87 6.69
C LEU A 440 7.66 -15.82 5.75
N TYR A 441 7.39 -15.67 4.45
CA TYR A 441 8.10 -16.38 3.40
C TYR A 441 8.71 -15.35 2.45
N ILE A 442 10.02 -15.44 2.21
CA ILE A 442 10.76 -14.49 1.38
C ILE A 442 11.35 -15.24 0.19
N ALA A 443 10.91 -14.86 -1.01
CA ALA A 443 11.51 -15.33 -2.25
C ALA A 443 12.82 -14.61 -2.49
N ASP A 444 13.87 -15.37 -2.74
CA ASP A 444 15.18 -14.91 -3.19
C ASP A 444 15.37 -15.39 -4.63
N TRP A 445 15.40 -14.43 -5.57
CA TRP A 445 15.69 -14.70 -6.98
C TRP A 445 17.10 -15.25 -7.17
N TYR A 446 18.03 -14.94 -6.27
CA TYR A 446 19.44 -15.33 -6.29
C TYR A 446 20.20 -15.04 -7.60
N ASP A 447 20.73 -13.82 -7.75
CA ASP A 447 21.52 -13.43 -8.92
C ASP A 447 22.64 -12.43 -8.57
N PRO A 448 23.83 -12.53 -9.21
CA PRO A 448 24.90 -11.56 -9.10
C PRO A 448 24.47 -10.09 -9.25
N ILE A 449 23.48 -9.81 -10.10
CA ILE A 449 22.90 -8.48 -10.32
C ILE A 449 21.38 -8.49 -10.11
N VAL A 450 20.75 -7.33 -10.06
CA VAL A 450 19.28 -7.28 -10.07
C VAL A 450 18.77 -7.48 -11.50
N GLY A 451 17.87 -8.44 -11.67
CA GLY A 451 17.42 -8.97 -12.96
C GLY A 451 16.79 -7.99 -13.95
N GLY A 452 16.48 -6.74 -13.53
CA GLY A 452 15.73 -5.78 -14.35
C GLY A 452 16.35 -5.46 -15.72
N HIS A 453 17.68 -5.55 -15.86
CA HIS A 453 18.38 -5.27 -17.13
C HIS A 453 19.00 -6.52 -17.76
N ALA A 454 19.55 -7.41 -16.94
CA ALA A 454 20.15 -8.67 -17.36
C ALA A 454 20.12 -9.67 -16.21
N MET A 455 20.22 -10.95 -16.52
CA MET A 455 20.43 -12.03 -15.55
C MET A 455 21.81 -12.62 -15.76
N HIS A 456 22.53 -12.83 -14.67
CA HIS A 456 23.86 -13.44 -14.72
C HIS A 456 23.85 -14.88 -14.20
N ASP A 457 22.87 -15.26 -13.39
CA ASP A 457 22.67 -16.68 -13.11
C ASP A 457 22.13 -17.41 -14.35
N LYS A 458 22.79 -18.50 -14.70
CA LYS A 458 22.44 -19.34 -15.86
C LYS A 458 21.57 -20.53 -15.49
N LYS A 459 21.49 -20.85 -14.19
CA LYS A 459 20.79 -22.04 -13.69
C LYS A 459 19.34 -21.78 -13.31
N GLY A 460 18.96 -20.51 -13.20
CA GLY A 460 17.66 -20.07 -12.69
C GLY A 460 17.47 -20.37 -11.21
N TYR A 461 18.57 -20.47 -10.45
CA TYR A 461 18.53 -20.85 -9.04
C TYR A 461 17.72 -19.84 -8.24
N GLY A 462 16.84 -20.32 -7.37
CA GLY A 462 16.09 -19.49 -6.43
C GLY A 462 15.83 -20.25 -5.14
N ARG A 463 15.46 -19.53 -4.09
CA ARG A 463 15.12 -20.11 -2.78
C ARG A 463 14.07 -19.29 -2.05
N ILE A 464 13.34 -19.94 -1.16
CA ILE A 464 12.36 -19.32 -0.28
C ILE A 464 12.82 -19.54 1.15
N TYR A 465 12.99 -18.45 1.89
CA TYR A 465 13.26 -18.49 3.32
C TYR A 465 11.95 -18.44 4.09
N ARG A 466 11.81 -19.27 5.12
CA ARG A 466 10.74 -19.17 6.11
C ARG A 466 11.29 -18.48 7.37
N ILE A 467 10.57 -17.47 7.84
CA ILE A 467 10.90 -16.70 9.04
C ILE A 467 9.84 -16.96 10.11
N ALA A 468 10.27 -17.51 11.24
CA ALA A 468 9.40 -17.88 12.34
C ALA A 468 10.03 -17.54 13.71
N PRO A 469 9.26 -17.52 14.80
CA PRO A 469 9.81 -17.34 16.14
C PRO A 469 10.61 -18.57 16.59
N LYS A 470 11.79 -18.36 17.17
CA LYS A 470 12.62 -19.46 17.74
C LYS A 470 11.91 -20.21 18.87
N ALA A 471 11.14 -19.49 19.67
CA ALA A 471 10.55 -20.01 20.89
C ALA A 471 9.30 -20.86 20.66
N ARG A 472 8.74 -20.89 19.44
CA ARG A 472 7.54 -21.66 19.12
C ARG A 472 7.49 -22.14 17.69
N ARG A 473 7.03 -23.38 17.51
CA ARG A 473 6.64 -23.90 16.20
C ARG A 473 5.30 -23.30 15.80
N LEU A 474 5.22 -22.72 14.61
CA LEU A 474 3.97 -22.27 14.02
C LEU A 474 3.32 -23.39 13.22
N VAL A 475 2.00 -23.50 13.34
CA VAL A 475 1.16 -24.46 12.61
C VAL A 475 -0.10 -23.73 12.20
N ALA A 476 -0.49 -23.87 10.93
CA ALA A 476 -1.75 -23.31 10.45
C ALA A 476 -2.93 -24.10 11.05
N PRO A 477 -4.00 -23.43 11.51
CA PRO A 477 -5.22 -24.13 11.90
C PRO A 477 -5.88 -24.77 10.67
N PRO A 478 -6.46 -25.98 10.78
CA PRO A 478 -7.27 -26.53 9.71
C PRO A 478 -8.50 -25.65 9.48
N LEU A 479 -8.85 -25.39 8.22
CA LEU A 479 -9.97 -24.54 7.85
C LEU A 479 -11.15 -25.38 7.34
N ASP A 480 -12.20 -25.52 8.15
CA ASP A 480 -13.47 -26.13 7.72
C ASP A 480 -14.47 -25.06 7.25
N LEU A 481 -14.43 -24.76 5.95
CA LEU A 481 -15.31 -23.76 5.34
C LEU A 481 -16.80 -24.16 5.32
N SER A 482 -17.15 -25.40 5.69
CA SER A 482 -18.56 -25.83 5.77
C SER A 482 -19.29 -25.23 6.98
N THR A 483 -18.56 -24.84 8.02
CA THR A 483 -19.09 -24.25 9.27
C THR A 483 -18.87 -22.74 9.33
N ILE A 484 -19.71 -22.01 10.06
CA ILE A 484 -19.51 -20.57 10.29
C ILE A 484 -18.21 -20.32 11.07
N GLU A 485 -17.86 -21.20 12.01
CA GLU A 485 -16.63 -21.11 12.81
C GLU A 485 -15.39 -21.18 11.92
N GLY A 486 -15.28 -22.20 11.06
CA GLY A 486 -14.13 -22.32 10.15
C GLY A 486 -14.09 -21.22 9.08
N GLN A 487 -15.24 -20.66 8.67
CA GLN A 487 -15.27 -19.47 7.81
C GLN A 487 -14.74 -18.22 8.54
N ILE A 488 -15.04 -18.06 9.84
CA ILE A 488 -14.49 -16.99 10.68
C ILE A 488 -12.98 -17.20 10.90
N ASP A 489 -12.51 -18.44 11.04
CA ASP A 489 -11.08 -18.73 11.10
C ASP A 489 -10.36 -18.37 9.81
N ALA A 490 -10.97 -18.66 8.65
CA ALA A 490 -10.44 -18.22 7.37
C ALA A 490 -10.39 -16.68 7.28
N LEU A 491 -11.43 -15.96 7.72
CA LEU A 491 -11.44 -14.50 7.79
C LEU A 491 -10.33 -13.92 8.70
N LYS A 492 -9.97 -14.63 9.77
CA LYS A 492 -8.87 -14.26 10.67
C LYS A 492 -7.49 -14.63 10.12
N SER A 493 -7.41 -15.40 9.04
CA SER A 493 -6.14 -15.86 8.46
C SER A 493 -5.15 -14.70 8.25
N PRO A 494 -3.86 -14.88 8.59
CA PRO A 494 -2.83 -13.89 8.29
C PRO A 494 -2.50 -13.82 6.79
N ALA A 495 -2.77 -14.86 5.99
CA ALA A 495 -2.57 -14.85 4.54
C ALA A 495 -3.70 -14.09 3.83
N THR A 496 -3.35 -13.07 3.05
CA THR A 496 -4.30 -12.08 2.49
C THR A 496 -5.41 -12.72 1.66
N ASN A 497 -5.07 -13.54 0.66
CA ASN A 497 -6.05 -14.11 -0.26
C ASN A 497 -6.84 -15.29 0.36
N VAL A 498 -6.30 -15.95 1.40
CA VAL A 498 -7.05 -16.92 2.21
C VAL A 498 -8.18 -16.26 3.00
N ARG A 499 -8.00 -15.02 3.49
CA ARG A 499 -9.08 -14.26 4.16
C ARG A 499 -10.31 -14.16 3.28
N ASN A 500 -10.11 -13.97 1.98
CA ASN A 500 -11.20 -13.80 1.03
C ASN A 500 -12.03 -15.07 0.83
N THR A 501 -11.46 -16.26 1.05
CA THR A 501 -12.24 -17.51 1.03
C THR A 501 -13.29 -17.51 2.14
N GLY A 502 -12.92 -17.05 3.34
CA GLY A 502 -13.84 -16.83 4.47
C GLY A 502 -14.90 -15.77 4.15
N VAL A 503 -14.49 -14.61 3.63
CA VAL A 503 -15.41 -13.53 3.21
C VAL A 503 -16.45 -14.04 2.22
N SER A 504 -16.01 -14.75 1.19
CA SER A 504 -16.87 -15.22 0.10
C SER A 504 -17.96 -16.16 0.60
N VAL A 505 -17.62 -17.12 1.46
CA VAL A 505 -18.60 -18.06 2.01
C VAL A 505 -19.50 -17.40 3.07
N LEU A 506 -18.98 -16.52 3.93
CA LEU A 506 -19.79 -15.77 4.91
C LEU A 506 -20.82 -14.87 4.22
N ARG A 507 -20.46 -14.24 3.09
CA ARG A 507 -21.39 -13.46 2.29
C ARG A 507 -22.56 -14.30 1.76
N GLN A 508 -22.30 -15.53 1.34
CA GLN A 508 -23.35 -16.45 0.89
C GLN A 508 -24.31 -16.85 2.03
N ARG A 509 -23.84 -16.86 3.30
CA ARG A 509 -24.71 -17.05 4.48
C ARG A 509 -25.62 -15.85 4.75
N GLY A 510 -25.29 -14.66 4.22
CA GLY A 510 -26.08 -13.44 4.39
C GLY A 510 -26.30 -13.09 5.86
N ALA A 511 -27.55 -12.77 6.23
CA ALA A 511 -27.90 -12.35 7.58
C ALA A 511 -27.54 -13.39 8.67
N ALA A 512 -27.48 -14.68 8.34
CA ALA A 512 -27.13 -15.73 9.30
C ALA A 512 -25.69 -15.62 9.82
N ALA A 513 -24.78 -14.98 9.08
CA ALA A 513 -23.40 -14.76 9.51
C ALA A 513 -23.25 -13.56 10.47
N ILE A 514 -24.23 -12.65 10.53
CA ILE A 514 -24.13 -11.39 11.27
C ILE A 514 -23.76 -11.60 12.75
N PRO A 515 -24.36 -12.53 13.51
CA PRO A 515 -24.02 -12.71 14.92
C PRO A 515 -22.54 -13.07 15.13
N ALA A 516 -22.00 -13.97 14.32
CA ALA A 516 -20.60 -14.41 14.41
C ALA A 516 -19.62 -13.32 13.96
N VAL A 517 -19.90 -12.64 12.85
CA VAL A 517 -19.05 -11.53 12.36
C VAL A 517 -19.07 -10.36 13.35
N ARG A 518 -20.22 -10.05 13.96
CA ARG A 518 -20.33 -8.99 14.96
C ARG A 518 -19.47 -9.23 16.19
N GLN A 519 -19.27 -10.47 16.62
CA GLN A 519 -18.39 -10.78 17.76
C GLN A 519 -16.96 -10.31 17.53
N LEU A 520 -16.47 -10.37 16.27
CA LEU A 520 -15.14 -9.91 15.91
C LEU A 520 -14.94 -8.40 16.09
N LEU A 521 -16.00 -7.59 16.21
CA LEU A 521 -15.87 -6.16 16.52
C LEU A 521 -15.24 -5.90 17.90
N THR A 522 -15.15 -6.93 18.75
CA THR A 522 -14.52 -6.87 20.07
C THR A 522 -13.21 -7.65 20.15
N ALA A 523 -12.71 -8.19 19.04
CA ALA A 523 -11.47 -8.96 19.02
C ALA A 523 -10.27 -8.11 19.47
N ASP A 524 -9.33 -8.74 20.17
CA ASP A 524 -8.10 -8.06 20.63
C ASP A 524 -7.27 -7.54 19.45
N ASN A 525 -7.21 -8.31 18.36
CA ASN A 525 -6.50 -7.92 17.15
C ASN A 525 -7.31 -6.84 16.38
N PRO A 526 -6.80 -5.60 16.25
CA PRO A 526 -7.48 -4.51 15.56
C PRO A 526 -7.81 -4.81 14.09
N PHE A 527 -6.97 -5.57 13.40
CA PHE A 527 -7.19 -5.92 12.01
C PHE A 527 -8.37 -6.87 11.85
N HIS A 528 -8.61 -7.78 12.82
CA HIS A 528 -9.80 -8.63 12.82
C HIS A 528 -11.08 -7.80 12.99
N ARG A 529 -11.04 -6.74 13.83
CA ARG A 529 -12.16 -5.80 13.96
C ARG A 529 -12.42 -5.09 12.63
N ALA A 530 -11.39 -4.58 11.98
CA ALA A 530 -11.50 -3.89 10.69
C ALA A 530 -12.10 -4.79 9.58
N ARG A 531 -11.66 -6.04 9.48
CA ARG A 531 -12.23 -7.05 8.56
C ARG A 531 -13.71 -7.27 8.81
N ALA A 532 -14.12 -7.35 10.08
CA ALA A 532 -15.51 -7.53 10.46
C ALA A 532 -16.39 -6.34 10.02
N VAL A 533 -15.88 -5.10 10.14
CA VAL A 533 -16.61 -3.90 9.68
C VAL A 533 -16.89 -3.96 8.18
N TYR A 534 -15.89 -4.29 7.36
CA TYR A 534 -16.07 -4.44 5.92
C TYR A 534 -17.06 -5.55 5.57
N LEU A 535 -16.96 -6.71 6.22
CA LEU A 535 -17.87 -7.83 5.94
C LEU A 535 -19.31 -7.49 6.37
N LEU A 536 -19.53 -6.87 7.53
CA LEU A 536 -20.88 -6.48 7.98
C LEU A 536 -21.58 -5.55 6.98
N ALA A 537 -20.85 -4.60 6.37
CA ALA A 537 -21.42 -3.74 5.33
C ALA A 537 -21.94 -4.54 4.11
N GLN A 538 -21.40 -5.74 3.87
CA GLN A 538 -21.75 -6.62 2.75
C GLN A 538 -22.85 -7.64 3.10
N LEU A 539 -23.26 -7.77 4.37
CA LEU A 539 -24.27 -8.74 4.83
C LEU A 539 -25.72 -8.19 4.79
N GLY A 540 -26.01 -7.29 3.84
CA GLY A 540 -27.34 -6.75 3.62
C GLY A 540 -27.71 -5.57 4.54
N PRO A 541 -29.00 -5.16 4.57
CA PRO A 541 -29.44 -3.97 5.30
C PRO A 541 -29.17 -3.99 6.81
N GLU A 542 -29.26 -5.17 7.46
CA GLU A 542 -29.01 -5.28 8.89
C GLU A 542 -27.54 -5.06 9.24
N GLY A 543 -26.62 -5.72 8.53
CA GLY A 543 -25.19 -5.53 8.72
C GLY A 543 -24.76 -4.08 8.45
N ARG A 544 -25.30 -3.45 7.39
CA ARG A 544 -25.07 -2.03 7.10
C ARG A 544 -25.47 -1.10 8.25
N ARG A 545 -26.65 -1.30 8.85
CA ARG A 545 -27.06 -0.52 10.03
C ARG A 545 -26.08 -0.64 11.20
N GLN A 546 -25.48 -1.82 11.41
CA GLN A 546 -24.45 -1.97 12.44
C GLN A 546 -23.22 -1.12 12.12
N VAL A 547 -22.75 -1.13 10.88
CA VAL A 547 -21.61 -0.30 10.44
C VAL A 547 -21.92 1.20 10.57
N GLU A 548 -23.13 1.64 10.24
CA GLU A 548 -23.54 3.04 10.43
C GLU A 548 -23.41 3.51 11.88
N THR A 549 -23.68 2.64 12.88
CA THR A 549 -23.49 3.00 14.30
C THR A 549 -22.02 3.26 14.64
N LEU A 550 -21.09 2.60 13.93
CA LEU A 550 -19.65 2.74 14.17
C LEU A 550 -19.10 4.08 13.70
N LEU A 551 -19.83 4.84 12.87
CA LEU A 551 -19.47 6.22 12.50
C LEU A 551 -19.51 7.20 13.69
N LYS A 552 -20.01 6.77 14.85
CA LYS A 552 -20.01 7.54 16.11
C LYS A 552 -19.08 6.95 17.17
N ASN A 553 -18.27 5.94 16.82
CA ASN A 553 -17.33 5.32 17.75
C ASN A 553 -16.30 6.35 18.24
N PRO A 554 -15.85 6.33 19.50
CA PRO A 554 -14.79 7.23 19.98
C PRO A 554 -13.46 7.06 19.23
N ASP A 555 -13.16 5.86 18.75
CA ASP A 555 -11.94 5.57 17.98
C ASP A 555 -12.06 6.04 16.51
N GLY A 556 -11.10 6.87 16.09
CA GLY A 556 -11.07 7.45 14.74
C GLY A 556 -10.81 6.41 13.64
N ASP A 557 -10.00 5.38 13.92
CA ASP A 557 -9.73 4.32 12.94
C ASP A 557 -10.98 3.46 12.69
N THR A 558 -11.77 3.20 13.74
CA THR A 558 -13.08 2.54 13.62
C THR A 558 -14.06 3.37 12.79
N ARG A 559 -14.13 4.70 13.00
CA ARG A 559 -14.97 5.57 12.16
C ARG A 559 -14.51 5.59 10.70
N MET A 560 -13.20 5.67 10.46
CA MET A 560 -12.60 5.66 9.13
C MET A 560 -12.93 4.37 8.37
N VAL A 561 -12.70 3.20 8.99
CA VAL A 561 -12.99 1.91 8.33
C VAL A 561 -14.49 1.70 8.12
N ALA A 562 -15.35 2.16 9.04
CA ALA A 562 -16.79 2.13 8.85
C ALA A 562 -17.23 2.98 7.65
N PHE A 563 -16.68 4.19 7.50
CA PHE A 563 -16.96 5.03 6.33
C PHE A 563 -16.49 4.39 5.02
N ARG A 564 -15.27 3.82 5.00
CA ARG A 564 -14.77 3.08 3.82
C ARG A 564 -15.63 1.86 3.46
N ALA A 565 -16.05 1.09 4.46
CA ALA A 565 -16.92 -0.07 4.26
C ALA A 565 -18.29 0.34 3.67
N LEU A 566 -18.86 1.45 4.14
CA LEU A 566 -20.10 2.01 3.57
C LEU A 566 -19.88 2.54 2.14
N LYS A 567 -18.77 3.26 1.89
CA LYS A 567 -18.38 3.74 0.54
C LYS A 567 -18.29 2.60 -0.47
N ALA A 568 -17.88 1.41 -0.05
CA ALA A 568 -17.78 0.25 -0.93
C ALA A 568 -19.13 -0.32 -1.39
N VAL A 569 -20.21 -0.13 -0.61
CA VAL A 569 -21.53 -0.77 -0.85
C VAL A 569 -22.66 0.21 -1.13
N LEU A 570 -22.44 1.52 -0.95
CA LEU A 570 -23.44 2.57 -1.18
C LEU A 570 -23.14 3.35 -2.46
N THR A 571 -24.19 3.93 -3.05
CA THR A 571 -24.01 4.90 -4.13
C THR A 571 -23.48 6.24 -3.59
N PRO A 572 -22.86 7.09 -4.43
CA PRO A 572 -22.45 8.43 -4.02
C PRO A 572 -23.58 9.23 -3.34
N GLN A 573 -24.80 9.17 -3.87
CA GLN A 573 -25.96 9.86 -3.29
C GLN A 573 -26.31 9.37 -1.88
N GLN A 574 -26.23 8.06 -1.63
CA GLN A 574 -26.48 7.49 -0.32
C GLN A 574 -25.38 7.83 0.69
N LEU A 575 -24.18 8.16 0.23
CA LEU A 575 -23.03 8.48 1.08
C LEU A 575 -23.03 9.93 1.60
N ILE A 576 -23.68 10.86 0.88
CA ILE A 576 -23.69 12.30 1.19
C ILE A 576 -24.06 12.62 2.65
N PRO A 577 -25.11 12.03 3.26
CA PRO A 577 -25.43 12.31 4.67
C PRO A 577 -24.28 12.00 5.62
N PHE A 578 -23.54 10.91 5.36
CA PHE A 578 -22.39 10.52 6.16
C PHE A 578 -21.19 11.44 5.92
N CYS A 579 -20.99 11.91 4.68
CA CYS A 579 -20.00 12.95 4.38
C CYS A 579 -20.27 14.23 5.18
N GLY A 580 -21.52 14.69 5.22
CA GLY A 580 -21.91 15.87 6.01
C GLY A 580 -21.66 15.70 7.51
N MET A 581 -21.96 14.52 8.05
CA MET A 581 -21.71 14.19 9.46
C MET A 581 -20.22 14.18 9.82
N LEU A 582 -19.36 13.68 8.93
CA LEU A 582 -17.93 13.43 9.21
C LEU A 582 -16.99 14.52 8.68
N ALA A 583 -17.49 15.50 7.92
CA ALA A 583 -16.68 16.59 7.37
C ALA A 583 -15.92 17.40 8.46
N SER A 584 -16.49 17.48 9.66
CA SER A 584 -15.88 18.16 10.81
C SER A 584 -15.21 17.23 11.81
N ASP A 585 -15.04 15.94 11.48
CA ASP A 585 -14.50 14.92 12.38
C ASP A 585 -13.18 15.37 13.02
N ALA A 586 -12.91 14.97 14.26
CA ALA A 586 -11.67 15.29 14.95
C ALA A 586 -10.45 14.64 14.29
N ASP A 587 -10.61 13.43 13.76
CA ASP A 587 -9.54 12.65 13.15
C ASP A 587 -9.33 13.07 11.68
N PRO A 588 -8.13 13.58 11.32
CA PRO A 588 -7.82 13.98 9.95
C PRO A 588 -7.91 12.81 8.95
N SER A 589 -7.69 11.56 9.35
CA SER A 589 -7.83 10.43 8.42
C SER A 589 -9.28 10.18 8.04
N VAL A 590 -10.24 10.44 8.93
CA VAL A 590 -11.67 10.38 8.62
C VAL A 590 -12.04 11.50 7.64
N ARG A 591 -11.59 12.72 7.92
CA ARG A 591 -11.81 13.88 7.03
C ARG A 591 -11.23 13.65 5.62
N ARG A 592 -10.08 12.98 5.52
CA ARG A 592 -9.45 12.60 4.24
C ARG A 592 -10.38 11.72 3.42
N GLU A 593 -10.95 10.69 4.02
CA GLU A 593 -11.87 9.79 3.32
C GLU A 593 -13.14 10.52 2.85
N VAL A 594 -13.65 11.46 3.66
CA VAL A 594 -14.76 12.32 3.23
C VAL A 594 -14.37 13.14 2.01
N ALA A 595 -13.22 13.82 2.02
CA ALA A 595 -12.76 14.62 0.89
C ALA A 595 -12.63 13.79 -0.40
N ILE A 596 -11.99 12.61 -0.32
CA ILE A 596 -11.87 11.66 -1.44
C ILE A 596 -13.26 11.27 -1.98
N ALA A 597 -14.20 10.93 -1.10
CA ALA A 597 -15.55 10.50 -1.50
C ALA A 597 -16.36 11.61 -2.21
N LEU A 598 -16.00 12.88 -2.01
CA LEU A 598 -16.69 14.01 -2.65
C LEU A 598 -16.20 14.30 -4.08
N ARG A 599 -15.14 13.63 -4.58
CA ARG A 599 -14.56 13.89 -5.92
C ARG A 599 -15.61 13.89 -7.03
N ASP A 600 -16.52 12.92 -7.03
CA ASP A 600 -17.51 12.74 -8.10
C ASP A 600 -18.94 13.13 -7.65
N VAL A 601 -19.08 13.80 -6.49
CA VAL A 601 -20.36 14.35 -6.00
C VAL A 601 -20.58 15.77 -6.57
N PRO A 602 -21.77 16.10 -7.11
CA PRO A 602 -22.06 17.45 -7.61
C PRO A 602 -21.85 18.54 -6.56
N MET A 603 -21.33 19.69 -6.99
CA MET A 603 -20.97 20.81 -6.09
C MET A 603 -22.13 21.26 -5.20
N VAL A 604 -23.36 21.27 -5.73
CA VAL A 604 -24.58 21.65 -5.00
C VAL A 604 -24.85 20.73 -3.80
N ASP A 605 -24.46 19.46 -3.89
CA ASP A 605 -24.74 18.46 -2.88
C ASP A 605 -23.61 18.33 -1.84
N CYS A 606 -22.39 18.76 -2.17
CA CYS A 606 -21.23 18.62 -1.30
C CYS A 606 -20.69 19.94 -0.72
N ARG A 607 -21.28 21.09 -1.08
CA ARG A 607 -20.82 22.42 -0.69
C ARG A 607 -20.57 22.58 0.81
N GLU A 608 -21.53 22.22 1.65
CA GLU A 608 -21.41 22.38 3.10
C GLU A 608 -20.35 21.47 3.71
N ALA A 609 -20.25 20.23 3.21
CA ALA A 609 -19.20 19.30 3.64
C ALA A 609 -17.80 19.84 3.29
N LEU A 610 -17.62 20.39 2.08
CA LEU A 610 -16.37 21.04 1.67
C LEU A 610 -16.01 22.24 2.55
N ILE A 611 -16.96 23.12 2.85
CA ILE A 611 -16.75 24.26 3.76
C ILE A 611 -16.26 23.77 5.13
N ASN A 612 -16.89 22.73 5.67
CA ASN A 612 -16.53 22.16 6.97
C ASN A 612 -15.13 21.52 6.97
N LEU A 613 -14.77 20.80 5.91
CA LEU A 613 -13.43 20.25 5.75
C LEU A 613 -12.37 21.37 5.71
N VAL A 614 -12.62 22.43 4.93
CA VAL A 614 -11.70 23.57 4.80
C VAL A 614 -11.52 24.32 6.11
N LYS A 615 -12.59 24.52 6.89
CA LYS A 615 -12.51 25.13 8.23
C LYS A 615 -11.66 24.32 9.23
N ARG A 616 -11.47 23.02 8.98
CA ARG A 616 -10.68 22.10 9.80
C ARG A 616 -9.30 21.81 9.21
N PHE A 617 -8.98 22.40 8.06
CA PHE A 617 -7.68 22.28 7.43
C PHE A 617 -6.73 23.34 7.99
N ASP A 618 -5.54 22.91 8.41
CA ASP A 618 -4.52 23.76 9.03
C ASP A 618 -3.60 24.46 8.02
N GLY A 619 -3.67 24.07 6.74
CA GLY A 619 -2.81 24.58 5.67
C GLY A 619 -1.48 23.84 5.51
N GLN A 620 -1.12 22.95 6.43
CA GLN A 620 0.20 22.31 6.48
C GLN A 620 0.16 20.81 6.17
N ASP A 621 -0.95 20.13 6.47
CA ASP A 621 -1.11 18.72 6.18
C ASP A 621 -1.22 18.45 4.66
N GLY A 622 -0.12 18.08 4.04
CA GLY A 622 -0.04 17.79 2.60
C GLY A 622 -0.97 16.65 2.14
N TRP A 623 -1.28 15.69 3.02
CA TRP A 623 -2.21 14.61 2.69
C TRP A 623 -3.65 15.12 2.63
N MET A 624 -4.03 15.98 3.58
CA MET A 624 -5.33 16.65 3.55
C MET A 624 -5.42 17.64 2.38
N ARG A 625 -4.34 18.34 2.05
CA ARG A 625 -4.27 19.25 0.89
C ARG A 625 -4.63 18.52 -0.39
N VAL A 626 -3.96 17.40 -0.68
CA VAL A 626 -4.22 16.60 -1.89
C VAL A 626 -5.61 15.96 -1.88
N ALA A 627 -6.10 15.55 -0.71
CA ALA A 627 -7.48 15.05 -0.58
C ALA A 627 -8.53 16.13 -0.89
N LEU A 628 -8.31 17.37 -0.45
CA LEU A 628 -9.15 18.52 -0.78
C LEU A 628 -9.01 18.92 -2.25
N GLY A 629 -7.81 18.87 -2.81
CA GLY A 629 -7.57 19.03 -4.25
C GLY A 629 -8.37 18.02 -5.07
N THR A 630 -8.36 16.76 -4.65
CA THR A 630 -9.19 15.69 -5.23
C THR A 630 -10.69 16.01 -5.13
N ALA A 631 -11.16 16.49 -3.98
CA ALA A 631 -12.58 16.85 -3.81
C ALA A 631 -13.03 18.00 -4.72
N LEU A 632 -12.10 18.92 -5.03
CA LEU A 632 -12.27 20.12 -5.85
C LEU A 632 -11.83 19.94 -7.31
N ASP A 633 -11.60 18.71 -7.75
CA ASP A 633 -11.14 18.37 -9.11
C ASP A 633 -11.98 19.05 -10.22
N GLY A 634 -11.28 19.46 -11.28
CA GLY A 634 -11.85 20.13 -12.45
C GLY A 634 -12.61 21.42 -12.12
N LYS A 635 -13.84 21.54 -12.66
CA LYS A 635 -14.65 22.78 -12.57
C LYS A 635 -15.07 23.14 -11.14
N LYS A 636 -14.96 22.23 -10.17
CA LYS A 636 -15.38 22.53 -8.79
C LYS A 636 -14.46 23.54 -8.13
N ALA A 637 -13.15 23.51 -8.41
CA ALA A 637 -12.21 24.52 -7.92
C ALA A 637 -12.64 25.95 -8.30
N GLU A 638 -13.02 26.16 -9.56
CA GLU A 638 -13.50 27.47 -10.05
C GLU A 638 -14.77 27.92 -9.34
N VAL A 639 -15.75 27.02 -9.19
CA VAL A 639 -17.03 27.32 -8.55
C VAL A 639 -16.87 27.56 -7.03
N PHE A 640 -15.90 26.90 -6.40
CA PHE A 640 -15.69 26.98 -4.96
C PHE A 640 -14.77 28.13 -4.54
N TYR A 641 -13.91 28.64 -5.43
CA TYR A 641 -12.96 29.70 -5.09
C TYR A 641 -13.60 30.96 -4.47
N PRO A 642 -14.76 31.47 -4.93
CA PRO A 642 -15.44 32.59 -4.27
C PRO A 642 -15.85 32.29 -2.82
N GLU A 643 -16.20 31.04 -2.50
CA GLU A 643 -16.49 30.63 -1.12
C GLU A 643 -15.22 30.59 -0.29
N LEU A 644 -14.11 30.12 -0.86
CA LEU A 644 -12.81 30.14 -0.22
C LEU A 644 -12.38 31.58 0.11
N ARG A 645 -12.60 32.55 -0.79
CA ARG A 645 -12.34 33.98 -0.53
C ARG A 645 -13.24 34.57 0.57
N LYS A 646 -14.48 34.11 0.70
CA LYS A 646 -15.36 34.51 1.83
C LYS A 646 -14.87 33.95 3.16
N LEU A 647 -14.35 32.71 3.18
CA LEU A 647 -13.81 32.08 4.38
C LEU A 647 -12.51 32.75 4.86
N PHE A 648 -11.70 33.26 3.94
CA PHE A 648 -10.41 33.89 4.22
C PHE A 648 -10.34 35.28 3.57
N PRO A 649 -11.02 36.31 4.13
CA PRO A 649 -11.21 37.60 3.48
C PRO A 649 -9.94 38.47 3.42
N GLU A 650 -8.83 38.04 4.03
CA GLU A 650 -7.57 38.77 4.05
C GLU A 650 -7.04 39.05 2.64
N ALA A 651 -6.25 40.12 2.51
CA ALA A 651 -5.56 40.44 1.27
C ALA A 651 -4.57 39.31 0.91
N PRO A 652 -4.29 39.05 -0.39
CA PRO A 652 -3.43 37.94 -0.81
C PRO A 652 -2.02 37.90 -0.18
N GLY A 653 -1.46 39.07 0.13
CA GLY A 653 -0.19 39.20 0.85
C GLY A 653 -0.23 38.79 2.33
N GLN A 654 -1.43 38.62 2.89
CA GLN A 654 -1.69 38.29 4.30
C GLN A 654 -2.51 36.99 4.46
N TRP A 655 -2.74 36.23 3.39
CA TRP A 655 -3.51 35.00 3.49
C TRP A 655 -2.95 34.04 4.54
N PRO A 656 -3.83 33.42 5.35
CA PRO A 656 -3.43 32.34 6.24
C PRO A 656 -3.05 31.09 5.42
N GLU A 657 -2.33 30.17 6.05
CA GLU A 657 -1.79 28.97 5.41
C GLU A 657 -2.86 28.11 4.69
N PRO A 658 -4.07 27.87 5.25
CA PRO A 658 -5.11 27.11 4.55
C PRO A 658 -5.51 27.71 3.19
N MET A 659 -5.66 29.04 3.13
CA MET A 659 -6.00 29.76 1.91
C MET A 659 -4.88 29.65 0.87
N ALA A 660 -3.64 29.90 1.29
CA ALA A 660 -2.48 29.83 0.41
C ALA A 660 -2.26 28.41 -0.14
N SER A 661 -2.35 27.41 0.73
CA SER A 661 -2.19 26.01 0.36
C SER A 661 -3.26 25.52 -0.60
N LEU A 662 -4.53 25.92 -0.43
CA LEU A 662 -5.61 25.51 -1.34
C LEU A 662 -5.58 26.27 -2.66
N ALA A 663 -5.20 27.56 -2.66
CA ALA A 663 -4.98 28.30 -3.89
C ALA A 663 -3.83 27.72 -4.72
N PHE A 664 -2.77 27.22 -4.05
CA PHE A 664 -1.70 26.47 -4.70
C PHE A 664 -2.18 25.14 -5.27
N GLU A 665 -2.84 24.32 -4.45
CA GLU A 665 -3.26 22.97 -4.83
C GLU A 665 -4.25 22.99 -6.00
N THR A 666 -5.25 23.89 -5.94
CA THR A 666 -6.36 23.91 -6.90
C THR A 666 -6.19 24.89 -8.05
N HIS A 667 -5.31 25.89 -7.88
CA HIS A 667 -4.89 26.86 -8.91
C HIS A 667 -5.99 27.30 -9.91
N PRO A 668 -7.20 27.70 -9.44
CA PRO A 668 -8.28 28.06 -10.34
C PRO A 668 -7.96 29.37 -11.07
N ARG A 669 -8.48 29.57 -12.28
CA ARG A 669 -8.34 30.81 -13.05
C ARG A 669 -8.82 32.02 -12.26
N ALA A 670 -9.88 31.86 -11.45
CA ALA A 670 -10.37 32.91 -10.57
C ALA A 670 -9.31 33.41 -9.54
N ALA A 671 -8.27 32.61 -9.25
CA ALA A 671 -7.20 32.97 -8.32
C ALA A 671 -6.03 33.74 -8.96
N VAL A 672 -5.96 33.88 -10.28
CA VAL A 672 -4.79 34.44 -10.99
C VAL A 672 -4.39 35.82 -10.45
N SER A 673 -5.36 36.75 -10.33
CA SER A 673 -5.10 38.10 -9.83
C SER A 673 -4.55 38.07 -8.39
N ASP A 674 -5.14 37.22 -7.55
CA ASP A 674 -4.74 37.08 -6.15
C ASP A 674 -3.36 36.43 -6.00
N LEU A 675 -3.04 35.42 -6.82
CA LEU A 675 -1.73 34.78 -6.86
C LEU A 675 -0.65 35.73 -7.35
N ILE A 676 -0.92 36.58 -8.37
CA ILE A 676 -0.01 37.63 -8.82
C ILE A 676 0.25 38.63 -7.68
N MET A 677 -0.79 39.08 -6.97
CA MET A 677 -0.64 39.97 -5.83
C MET A 677 0.20 39.33 -4.72
N ARG A 678 -0.06 38.06 -4.40
CA ARG A 678 0.71 37.30 -3.39
C ARG A 678 2.18 37.13 -3.80
N ALA A 679 2.44 36.76 -5.05
CA ALA A 679 3.78 36.56 -5.59
C ALA A 679 4.62 37.84 -5.57
N ASN A 680 3.99 39.02 -5.67
CA ASN A 680 4.68 40.32 -5.61
C ASN A 680 4.70 40.96 -4.21
N SER A 681 4.05 40.36 -3.21
CA SER A 681 3.92 40.97 -1.90
C SER A 681 5.20 40.83 -1.07
N PRO A 682 5.78 41.94 -0.56
CA PRO A 682 6.94 41.87 0.32
C PRO A 682 6.61 41.26 1.70
N ALA A 683 5.33 41.18 2.07
CA ALA A 683 4.87 40.58 3.31
C ALA A 683 4.89 39.03 3.28
N VAL A 684 4.96 38.43 2.10
CA VAL A 684 4.99 36.97 1.92
C VAL A 684 6.44 36.50 1.89
N SER A 685 6.74 35.37 2.55
CA SER A 685 8.08 34.78 2.54
C SER A 685 8.53 34.43 1.11
N LYS A 686 9.85 34.29 0.89
CA LYS A 686 10.37 33.84 -0.41
C LYS A 686 9.74 32.51 -0.86
N GLN A 687 9.58 31.56 0.07
CA GLN A 687 8.93 30.27 -0.20
C GLN A 687 7.45 30.46 -0.61
N GLY A 688 6.69 31.30 0.11
CA GLY A 688 5.30 31.56 -0.22
C GLY A 688 5.11 32.28 -1.56
N ARG A 689 6.04 33.17 -1.94
CA ARG A 689 6.04 33.80 -3.27
C ARG A 689 6.36 32.79 -4.36
N ASN A 690 7.35 31.92 -4.15
CA ASN A 690 7.66 30.83 -5.08
C ASN A 690 6.47 29.89 -5.25
N GLN A 691 5.77 29.54 -4.17
CA GLN A 691 4.56 28.71 -4.23
C GLN A 691 3.48 29.37 -5.09
N ALA A 692 3.25 30.68 -4.94
CA ALA A 692 2.29 31.41 -5.76
C ALA A 692 2.69 31.46 -7.25
N LEU A 693 3.99 31.61 -7.54
CA LEU A 693 4.51 31.54 -8.91
C LEU A 693 4.36 30.14 -9.51
N THR A 694 4.63 29.08 -8.74
CA THR A 694 4.37 27.71 -9.18
C THR A 694 2.89 27.52 -9.48
N ALA A 695 1.99 27.93 -8.59
CA ALA A 695 0.54 27.83 -8.83
C ALA A 695 0.11 28.51 -10.14
N LEU A 696 0.64 29.71 -10.42
CA LEU A 696 0.37 30.43 -11.67
C LEU A 696 0.80 29.65 -12.91
N ALA A 697 1.90 28.90 -12.85
CA ALA A 697 2.38 28.09 -13.97
C ALA A 697 1.50 26.85 -14.26
N PHE A 698 0.63 26.46 -13.31
CA PHE A 698 -0.29 25.34 -13.44
C PHE A 698 -1.71 25.77 -13.81
N VAL A 699 -2.01 27.07 -13.83
CA VAL A 699 -3.32 27.58 -14.28
C VAL A 699 -3.51 27.22 -15.75
N GLN A 700 -4.58 26.48 -16.06
CA GLN A 700 -4.92 26.13 -17.43
C GLN A 700 -5.48 27.35 -18.17
N ASP A 701 -4.90 27.65 -19.34
CA ASP A 701 -5.33 28.73 -20.24
C ASP A 701 -6.81 28.65 -20.65
#